data_AF-A0A813D917-F1
#
_entry.id   AF-A0A813D917-F1
#
_cell.length_a   1.000
_cell.length_b   1.000
_cell.length_c   1.000
_cell.angle_alpha   90.00
_cell.angle_beta   90.00
_cell.angle_gamma   90.00
#
_symmetry.space_group_name_H-M   'P 1'
#
loop_
_entity.id
_entity.type
_entity.pdbx_description
1 polymer ?
#
loop_
_entity_poly.entity_id
_entity_poly.type
_entity_poly.pdbx_seq_one_letter_code
_entity_poly.pdbx_strand_id
1 'polypeptide(L)'
;MAEAFVVSDAAEARQCVHYLKERRISSETFLPLDRMQDPKDGGFHLLTQGSRVRRLATLCVQHNEKFLQRQEGWRETGPNAIDRTVSHLLNGTIIADSLEEAKKTAFNDARKRGLKPRVVTLDGEVIAPNGNMSVRSLGAAGLVEFGGAEQLEEMRKQERKLLEADKDLATLEDESGKKQQQEAELKEQAREVEGQHQAMEQLLRRLDAAQTAEQKLIQRLAEQAEAASAKVDGSTGDMQKLQLEREKLESELLKLGKKHFQKLNQELGVDDVREVITRGQAERSKLQTELEQFEDFFRQLQAEEQRAEQRLRSGGRLETLQRDLEQYQRDIEAAQKRQNELEERGKVEAERCEAVRLRLREATLAKEKFDVDIRSRRSEIQQLKVQLEDARRRLKKQNEKVRILLSFKCTMFRECSEKLIEVPLISSDPAAMEQVLSREQDLDDMAFQDLEAACRSIVVDYSLLPPDKQELAEQTKVFDAKNVEAEYVLLVAEIIRELEELSPNMRAPEECSTEEEKLREIRHQADEASVESQRLSRGFEAVKAERIARFMKCFKHVEANVHPYYKSLTSYDGFDGGSAYLDLDDAEEPYNGGITFTACPPGKRFFPMELLSGGERSMASMALLFAMHSYQPPPFMILDEVDAP
;
A
#
# COMPACT_ATOMS: atom_id res chain seq x y z
N MET A 1 -32.97 -10.07 -22.92
CA MET A 1 -34.07 -10.68 -23.69
C MET A 1 -35.11 -9.61 -23.93
N ALA A 2 -35.80 -9.62 -25.08
CA ALA A 2 -36.90 -8.71 -25.31
C ALA A 2 -38.09 -9.11 -24.43
N GLU A 3 -38.72 -8.16 -23.71
CA GLU A 3 -39.81 -8.46 -22.78
C GLU A 3 -41.15 -8.80 -23.48
N ALA A 4 -41.31 -8.40 -24.75
CA ALA A 4 -42.46 -8.73 -25.58
C ALA A 4 -42.13 -8.65 -27.08
N PHE A 5 -42.83 -9.45 -27.89
CA PHE A 5 -42.75 -9.45 -29.35
C PHE A 5 -44.04 -8.91 -29.98
N VAL A 6 -43.93 -7.94 -30.89
CA VAL A 6 -45.07 -7.39 -31.64
C VAL A 6 -45.28 -8.20 -32.91
N VAL A 7 -46.51 -8.61 -33.18
CA VAL A 7 -46.90 -9.44 -34.33
C VAL A 7 -48.00 -8.73 -35.11
N SER A 8 -48.10 -8.95 -36.42
CA SER A 8 -49.19 -8.43 -37.27
C SER A 8 -50.56 -8.87 -36.73
N ASP A 9 -50.77 -10.19 -36.67
CA ASP A 9 -52.11 -10.74 -36.45
C ASP A 9 -52.18 -11.67 -35.23
N ALA A 10 -53.37 -11.76 -34.63
CA ALA A 10 -53.63 -12.67 -33.51
C ALA A 10 -53.58 -14.17 -33.89
N ALA A 11 -53.57 -14.49 -35.18
CA ALA A 11 -53.39 -15.85 -35.69
C ALA A 11 -51.90 -16.25 -35.66
N GLU A 12 -51.01 -15.36 -36.10
CA GLU A 12 -49.56 -15.58 -36.07
C GLU A 12 -49.04 -15.68 -34.64
N ALA A 13 -49.52 -14.82 -33.72
CA ALA A 13 -49.15 -14.91 -32.30
C ALA A 13 -49.48 -16.30 -31.70
N ARG A 14 -50.62 -16.90 -32.10
CA ARG A 14 -50.99 -18.26 -31.66
C ARG A 14 -50.07 -19.32 -32.25
N GLN A 15 -49.66 -19.17 -33.50
CA GLN A 15 -48.71 -20.09 -34.13
C GLN A 15 -47.33 -20.02 -33.45
N CYS A 16 -46.85 -18.82 -33.12
CA CYS A 16 -45.60 -18.63 -32.38
C CYS A 16 -45.66 -19.24 -30.97
N VAL A 17 -46.77 -19.06 -30.25
CA VAL A 17 -46.96 -19.69 -28.93
C VAL A 17 -47.04 -21.21 -29.04
N HIS A 18 -47.70 -21.74 -30.08
CA HIS A 18 -47.75 -23.18 -30.33
C HIS A 18 -46.36 -23.76 -30.59
N TYR A 19 -45.57 -23.08 -31.42
CA TYR A 19 -44.18 -23.45 -31.71
C TYR A 19 -43.28 -23.46 -30.47
N LEU A 20 -43.41 -22.45 -29.58
CA LEU A 20 -42.65 -22.41 -28.32
C LEU A 20 -43.06 -23.56 -27.38
N LYS A 21 -44.35 -23.89 -27.33
CA LYS A 21 -44.86 -25.02 -26.54
C LYS A 21 -44.35 -26.37 -27.05
N GLU A 22 -44.35 -26.59 -28.37
CA GLU A 22 -43.83 -27.83 -28.97
C GLU A 22 -42.34 -28.04 -28.66
N ARG A 23 -41.56 -26.96 -28.59
CA ARG A 23 -40.11 -27.02 -28.31
C ARG A 23 -39.75 -26.89 -26.83
N ARG A 24 -40.74 -26.80 -25.93
CA ARG A 24 -40.54 -26.60 -24.47
C ARG A 24 -39.66 -25.39 -24.11
N ILE A 25 -39.76 -24.32 -24.90
CA ILE A 25 -39.05 -23.06 -24.64
C ILE A 25 -39.91 -22.23 -23.67
N SER A 26 -39.28 -21.36 -22.86
CA SER A 26 -39.97 -20.45 -21.94
C SER A 26 -41.04 -19.63 -22.64
N SER A 27 -42.17 -19.40 -21.96
CA SER A 27 -43.27 -18.62 -22.50
C SER A 27 -42.86 -17.15 -22.67
N GLU A 28 -43.00 -16.63 -23.87
CA GLU A 28 -42.76 -15.22 -24.23
C GLU A 28 -44.09 -14.49 -24.49
N THR A 29 -44.11 -13.18 -24.29
CA THR A 29 -45.31 -12.34 -24.48
C THR A 29 -45.42 -11.87 -25.93
N PHE A 30 -46.56 -12.10 -26.59
CA PHE A 30 -46.82 -11.64 -27.96
C PHE A 30 -47.97 -10.62 -28.02
N LEU A 31 -47.77 -9.50 -28.72
CA LEU A 31 -48.71 -8.38 -28.85
C LEU A 31 -49.19 -8.25 -30.31
N PRO A 32 -50.41 -8.71 -30.65
CA PRO A 32 -50.95 -8.62 -32.00
C PRO A 32 -51.51 -7.23 -32.32
N LEU A 33 -51.07 -6.61 -33.43
CA LEU A 33 -51.46 -5.27 -33.87
C LEU A 33 -52.96 -5.14 -34.16
N ASP A 34 -53.59 -6.16 -34.74
CA ASP A 34 -55.02 -6.16 -35.06
C ASP A 34 -55.97 -6.01 -33.86
N ARG A 35 -55.52 -6.39 -32.66
CA ARG A 35 -56.34 -6.35 -31.44
C ARG A 35 -56.04 -5.16 -30.55
N MET A 36 -55.06 -4.33 -30.90
CA MET A 36 -54.76 -3.11 -30.15
C MET A 36 -55.81 -2.06 -30.49
N GLN A 37 -56.64 -1.69 -29.51
CA GLN A 37 -57.56 -0.57 -29.66
C GLN A 37 -56.81 0.75 -29.48
N ASP A 38 -57.13 1.74 -30.33
CA ASP A 38 -56.69 3.12 -30.12
C ASP A 38 -57.23 3.61 -28.76
N PRO A 39 -56.37 4.03 -27.83
CA PRO A 39 -56.81 4.43 -26.50
C PRO A 39 -57.67 5.69 -26.60
N LYS A 40 -58.90 5.63 -26.07
CA LYS A 40 -59.66 6.85 -25.79
C LYS A 40 -58.94 7.55 -24.66
N ASP A 41 -58.43 8.76 -24.90
CA ASP A 41 -57.82 9.61 -23.87
C ASP A 41 -58.85 9.91 -22.78
N GLY A 42 -58.91 9.03 -21.77
CA GLY A 42 -59.90 9.02 -20.69
C GLY A 42 -59.68 10.14 -19.67
N GLY A 43 -59.49 11.37 -20.12
CA GLY A 43 -59.30 12.54 -19.26
C GLY A 43 -57.94 12.61 -18.54
N PHE A 44 -56.99 11.72 -18.85
CA PHE A 44 -55.66 11.70 -18.22
C PHE A 44 -54.82 12.97 -18.50
N HIS A 45 -55.04 13.62 -19.65
CA HIS A 45 -54.43 14.93 -19.95
C HIS A 45 -54.82 16.03 -18.94
N LEU A 46 -56.00 15.95 -18.32
CA LEU A 46 -56.43 16.91 -17.31
C LEU A 46 -55.68 16.74 -15.97
N LEU A 47 -54.99 15.62 -15.75
CA LEU A 47 -54.14 15.38 -14.56
C LEU A 47 -52.73 15.96 -14.72
N THR A 48 -52.34 16.30 -15.96
CA THR A 48 -51.00 16.80 -16.32
C THR A 48 -51.01 18.25 -16.82
N GLN A 49 -52.16 18.80 -17.22
CA GLN A 49 -52.28 20.21 -17.63
C GLN A 49 -51.90 21.18 -16.51
N GLY A 50 -50.85 21.98 -16.75
CA GLY A 50 -50.42 23.08 -15.88
C GLY A 50 -49.35 22.74 -14.82
N SER A 51 -48.93 21.48 -14.68
CA SER A 51 -47.82 21.09 -13.79
C SER A 51 -46.53 20.87 -14.59
N ARG A 52 -45.41 21.43 -14.12
CA ARG A 52 -44.07 21.15 -14.70
C ARG A 52 -43.51 19.79 -14.28
N VAL A 53 -44.09 19.21 -13.23
CA VAL A 53 -43.57 18.08 -12.46
C VAL A 53 -44.33 16.77 -12.77
N ARG A 54 -45.31 16.84 -13.70
CA ARG A 54 -46.13 15.69 -14.14
C ARG A 54 -46.27 15.68 -15.65
N ARG A 55 -46.04 14.53 -16.28
CA ARG A 55 -46.13 14.38 -17.75
C ARG A 55 -46.82 13.08 -18.12
N LEU A 56 -47.54 13.07 -19.24
CA LEU A 56 -48.11 11.83 -19.75
C LEU A 56 -47.00 11.03 -20.44
N ALA A 57 -46.85 9.76 -20.12
CA ALA A 57 -45.77 8.94 -20.67
C ALA A 57 -45.81 8.88 -22.20
N THR A 58 -47.01 8.85 -22.80
CA THR A 58 -47.21 8.85 -24.26
C THR A 58 -46.63 10.08 -24.95
N LEU A 59 -46.62 11.25 -24.29
CA LEU A 59 -46.06 12.49 -24.85
C LEU A 59 -44.54 12.60 -24.71
N CYS A 60 -43.93 11.72 -23.91
CA CYS A 60 -42.50 11.72 -23.64
C CYS A 60 -41.73 10.74 -24.54
N VAL A 61 -42.41 9.94 -25.37
CA VAL A 61 -41.80 8.94 -26.24
C VAL A 61 -41.95 9.37 -27.70
N GLN A 62 -40.86 9.31 -28.45
CA GLN A 62 -40.83 9.60 -29.88
C GLN A 62 -40.23 8.42 -30.64
N HIS A 63 -40.73 8.17 -31.86
CA HIS A 63 -40.17 7.12 -32.70
C HIS A 63 -38.72 7.46 -33.10
N ASN A 64 -37.85 6.45 -33.16
CA ASN A 64 -36.46 6.64 -33.55
C ASN A 64 -36.34 6.78 -35.08
N GLU A 65 -36.17 8.01 -35.56
CA GLU A 65 -36.09 8.32 -37.01
C GLU A 65 -34.95 7.58 -37.72
N LYS A 66 -33.82 7.32 -37.04
CA LYS A 66 -32.68 6.59 -37.61
C LYS A 66 -33.00 5.12 -37.88
N PHE A 67 -33.92 4.53 -37.12
CA PHE A 67 -34.38 3.15 -37.33
C PHE A 67 -35.25 3.07 -38.59
N LEU A 68 -36.18 4.00 -38.75
CA LEU A 68 -37.07 4.10 -39.92
C LEU A 68 -36.29 4.41 -41.22
N GLN A 69 -35.19 5.17 -41.13
CA GLN A 69 -34.34 5.45 -42.29
C GLN A 69 -33.57 4.23 -42.82
N ARG A 70 -33.18 3.30 -41.94
CA ARG A 70 -32.40 2.10 -42.27
C ARG A 70 -33.24 0.93 -42.80
N GLN A 71 -34.54 0.91 -42.49
CA GLN A 71 -35.45 -0.17 -42.86
C GLN A 71 -36.53 0.39 -43.81
N GLU A 72 -36.25 0.38 -45.12
CA GLU A 72 -37.12 1.01 -46.13
C GLU A 72 -38.55 0.46 -46.13
N GLY A 73 -38.74 -0.84 -45.85
CA GLY A 73 -40.07 -1.49 -45.77
C GLY A 73 -40.94 -1.05 -44.58
N TRP A 74 -40.36 -0.34 -43.60
CA TRP A 74 -41.08 0.20 -42.43
C TRP A 74 -41.31 1.71 -42.51
N ARG A 75 -40.92 2.38 -43.60
CA ARG A 75 -41.05 3.85 -43.71
C ARG A 75 -42.49 4.34 -43.72
N GLU A 76 -43.41 3.61 -44.37
CA GLU A 76 -44.80 4.05 -44.53
C GLU A 76 -45.74 3.52 -43.43
N THR A 77 -45.59 2.26 -43.03
CA THR A 77 -46.46 1.59 -42.05
C THR A 77 -45.87 1.56 -40.63
N GLY A 78 -44.55 1.72 -40.51
CA GLY A 78 -43.82 1.58 -39.25
C GLY A 78 -44.13 2.65 -38.20
N PRO A 79 -44.20 3.96 -38.54
CA PRO A 79 -44.52 5.00 -37.55
C PRO A 79 -45.88 4.74 -36.88
N ASN A 80 -46.91 4.44 -37.69
CA ASN A 80 -48.25 4.17 -37.19
C ASN A 80 -48.32 2.89 -36.33
N ALA A 81 -47.59 1.83 -36.69
CA ALA A 81 -47.55 0.60 -35.91
C ALA A 81 -46.83 0.79 -34.56
N ILE A 82 -45.74 1.56 -34.55
CA ILE A 82 -44.97 1.89 -33.34
C ILE A 82 -45.81 2.78 -32.42
N ASP A 83 -46.41 3.84 -32.95
CA ASP A 83 -47.21 4.78 -32.16
C ASP A 83 -48.44 4.10 -31.55
N ARG A 84 -49.11 3.20 -32.28
CA ARG A 84 -50.20 2.38 -31.73
C ARG A 84 -49.74 1.46 -30.61
N THR A 85 -48.61 0.78 -30.81
CA THR A 85 -48.07 -0.15 -29.80
C THR A 85 -47.65 0.60 -28.53
N VAL A 86 -46.95 1.71 -28.67
CA VAL A 86 -46.49 2.56 -27.55
C VAL A 86 -47.68 3.18 -26.83
N SER A 87 -48.67 3.70 -27.57
CA SER A 87 -49.88 4.27 -26.99
C SER A 87 -50.70 3.23 -26.22
N HIS A 88 -50.76 1.98 -26.69
CA HIS A 88 -51.43 0.90 -25.98
C HIS A 88 -50.70 0.51 -24.68
N LEU A 89 -49.37 0.40 -24.72
CA LEU A 89 -48.55 0.01 -23.57
C LEU A 89 -48.48 1.10 -22.48
N LEU A 90 -48.42 2.37 -22.90
CA LEU A 90 -48.27 3.51 -21.99
C LEU A 90 -49.60 4.18 -21.62
N ASN A 91 -50.73 3.66 -22.12
CA ASN A 91 -52.04 4.22 -21.85
C ASN A 91 -52.29 4.35 -20.33
N GLY A 92 -52.73 5.53 -19.90
CA GLY A 92 -53.00 5.82 -18.48
C GLY A 92 -51.75 5.92 -17.60
N THR A 93 -50.53 5.98 -18.17
CA THR A 93 -49.28 6.12 -17.41
C THR A 93 -48.86 7.58 -17.29
N ILE A 94 -48.68 8.05 -16.05
CA ILE A 94 -48.22 9.40 -15.70
C ILE A 94 -46.83 9.31 -15.08
N ILE A 95 -45.92 10.16 -15.54
CA ILE A 95 -44.58 10.31 -14.99
C ILE A 95 -44.61 11.48 -14.00
N ALA A 96 -44.14 11.26 -12.78
CA ALA A 96 -43.99 12.27 -11.73
C ALA A 96 -42.52 12.36 -11.29
N ASP A 97 -42.06 13.54 -10.88
CA ASP A 97 -40.63 13.68 -10.51
C ASP A 97 -40.31 13.12 -9.11
N SER A 98 -41.31 12.98 -8.22
CA SER A 98 -41.10 12.49 -6.83
C SER A 98 -42.22 11.56 -6.33
N LEU A 99 -41.93 10.76 -5.31
CA LEU A 99 -42.88 9.85 -4.66
C LEU A 99 -44.08 10.58 -4.04
N GLU A 100 -43.85 11.73 -3.41
CA GLU A 100 -44.91 12.52 -2.79
C GLU A 100 -45.91 13.02 -3.83
N GLU A 101 -45.40 13.47 -4.97
CA GLU A 101 -46.22 13.91 -6.08
C GLU A 101 -46.94 12.73 -6.76
N ALA A 102 -46.27 11.59 -6.88
CA ALA A 102 -46.89 10.36 -7.36
C ALA A 102 -48.06 9.91 -6.46
N LYS A 103 -47.90 9.95 -5.13
CA LYS A 103 -48.97 9.66 -4.18
C LYS A 103 -50.14 10.65 -4.30
N LYS A 104 -49.84 11.95 -4.44
CA LYS A 104 -50.86 13.00 -4.61
C LYS A 104 -51.65 12.80 -5.91
N THR A 105 -50.98 12.48 -7.01
CA THR A 105 -51.66 12.19 -8.28
C THR A 105 -52.53 10.95 -8.21
N ALA A 106 -52.00 9.83 -7.70
CA ALA A 106 -52.68 8.54 -7.70
C ALA A 106 -53.85 8.46 -6.69
N PHE A 107 -53.65 8.97 -5.47
CA PHE A 107 -54.63 8.78 -4.38
C PHE A 107 -55.55 9.99 -4.16
N ASN A 108 -55.10 11.22 -4.45
CA ASN A 108 -55.91 12.42 -4.22
C ASN A 108 -56.55 12.94 -5.52
N ASP A 109 -55.74 13.28 -6.52
CA ASP A 109 -56.23 13.98 -7.72
C ASP A 109 -56.99 13.02 -8.67
N ALA A 110 -56.52 11.80 -8.84
CA ALA A 110 -57.17 10.78 -9.67
C ALA A 110 -58.45 10.22 -9.04
N ARG A 111 -58.45 9.96 -7.73
CA ARG A 111 -59.62 9.43 -7.00
C ARG A 111 -60.79 10.42 -6.98
N LYS A 112 -60.53 11.73 -6.87
CA LYS A 112 -61.54 12.80 -6.99
C LYS A 112 -62.23 12.83 -8.35
N ARG A 113 -61.58 12.32 -9.40
CA ARG A 113 -62.08 12.32 -10.78
C ARG A 113 -62.50 10.93 -11.27
N GLY A 114 -62.47 9.91 -10.39
CA GLY A 114 -62.82 8.53 -10.74
C GLY A 114 -61.84 7.84 -11.69
N LEU A 115 -60.63 8.38 -11.85
CA LEU A 115 -59.60 7.85 -12.74
C LEU A 115 -58.64 6.93 -11.97
N LYS A 116 -58.12 5.90 -12.64
CA LYS A 116 -57.12 4.96 -12.10
C LYS A 116 -55.85 4.97 -12.95
N PRO A 117 -55.02 6.02 -12.85
CA PRO A 117 -53.77 6.10 -13.60
C PRO A 117 -52.72 5.16 -12.99
N ARG A 118 -51.81 4.67 -13.84
CA ARG A 118 -50.53 4.13 -13.42
C ARG A 118 -49.57 5.30 -13.26
N VAL A 119 -48.89 5.44 -12.13
CA VAL A 119 -47.96 6.56 -11.89
C VAL A 119 -46.55 6.03 -11.69
N VAL A 120 -45.57 6.59 -12.37
CA VAL A 120 -44.17 6.18 -12.30
C VAL A 120 -43.32 7.39 -11.92
N THR A 121 -42.43 7.22 -10.95
CA THR A 121 -41.47 8.28 -10.59
C THR A 121 -40.20 8.21 -11.42
N LEU A 122 -39.44 9.32 -11.52
CA LEU A 122 -38.11 9.31 -12.14
C LEU A 122 -37.14 8.33 -11.45
N ASP A 123 -37.33 8.10 -10.15
CA ASP A 123 -36.54 7.16 -9.34
C ASP A 123 -36.97 5.70 -9.51
N GLY A 124 -37.95 5.43 -10.39
CA GLY A 124 -38.34 4.07 -10.80
C GLY A 124 -39.35 3.40 -9.87
N GLU A 125 -40.05 4.15 -9.03
CA GLU A 125 -41.16 3.64 -8.23
C GLU A 125 -42.44 3.64 -9.07
N VAL A 126 -43.26 2.61 -8.91
CA VAL A 126 -44.48 2.45 -9.72
C VAL A 126 -45.69 2.28 -8.80
N ILE A 127 -46.68 3.13 -8.99
CA ILE A 127 -48.02 3.00 -8.41
C ILE A 127 -48.93 2.40 -9.48
N ALA A 128 -49.36 1.17 -9.27
CA ALA A 128 -50.26 0.47 -10.17
C ALA A 128 -51.71 0.99 -10.06
N PRO A 129 -52.56 0.80 -11.09
CA PRO A 129 -53.95 1.28 -11.11
C PRO A 129 -54.85 0.74 -9.99
N ASN A 130 -54.45 -0.37 -9.36
CA ASN A 130 -55.10 -0.99 -8.20
C ASN A 130 -54.67 -0.38 -6.86
N GLY A 131 -53.73 0.58 -6.85
CA GLY A 131 -53.20 1.22 -5.65
C GLY A 131 -51.99 0.53 -5.03
N ASN A 132 -51.52 -0.58 -5.62
CA ASN A 132 -50.30 -1.24 -5.16
C ASN A 132 -49.08 -0.42 -5.57
N MET A 133 -48.17 -0.17 -4.63
CA MET A 133 -46.90 0.51 -4.90
C MET A 133 -45.78 -0.52 -4.95
N SER A 134 -45.07 -0.59 -6.07
CA SER A 134 -43.82 -1.32 -6.19
C SER A 134 -42.67 -0.31 -6.20
N VAL A 135 -41.91 -0.29 -5.10
CA VAL A 135 -40.70 0.53 -4.97
C VAL A 135 -39.54 -0.33 -5.45
N ARG A 136 -38.81 0.14 -6.46
CA ARG A 136 -37.55 -0.49 -6.86
C ARG A 136 -36.51 -0.02 -5.84
N SER A 137 -36.13 -0.89 -4.91
CA SER A 137 -35.17 -0.54 -3.84
C SER A 137 -33.80 -0.22 -4.43
N LEU A 138 -33.56 1.04 -4.75
CA LEU A 138 -32.23 1.62 -4.91
C LEU A 138 -31.93 2.71 -3.86
N GLY A 139 -32.88 3.04 -2.98
CA GLY A 139 -32.62 3.93 -1.86
C GLY A 139 -33.84 4.08 -0.96
N ALA A 140 -33.59 4.00 0.36
CA ALA A 140 -34.52 4.31 1.45
C ALA A 140 -35.78 3.42 1.58
N ALA A 141 -35.68 2.43 2.46
CA ALA A 141 -36.83 1.80 3.10
C ALA A 141 -37.54 2.83 4.00
N GLY A 142 -38.56 3.48 3.47
CA GLY A 142 -39.52 4.25 4.26
C GLY A 142 -40.79 3.44 4.49
N LEU A 143 -40.82 2.62 5.55
CA LEU A 143 -42.06 2.07 6.10
C LEU A 143 -42.28 2.67 7.50
N VAL A 144 -43.31 3.50 7.57
CA VAL A 144 -44.08 4.00 8.72
C VAL A 144 -43.49 3.69 10.11
N GLU A 145 -42.99 4.74 10.76
CA GLU A 145 -42.53 4.76 12.15
C GLU A 145 -43.66 4.39 13.12
N PHE A 146 -43.60 3.25 13.79
CA PHE A 146 -44.24 3.04 15.09
C PHE A 146 -43.46 2.02 15.94
N GLY A 147 -42.84 2.53 17.01
CA GLY A 147 -42.50 1.83 18.27
C GLY A 147 -41.70 0.52 18.20
N GLY A 148 -40.38 0.59 18.15
CA GLY A 148 -39.46 -0.57 18.17
C GLY A 148 -38.11 -0.31 17.50
N ALA A 149 -38.01 0.81 16.77
CA ALA A 149 -36.84 1.24 16.02
C ALA A 149 -35.56 1.37 16.86
N GLU A 150 -35.62 1.68 18.16
CA GLU A 150 -34.42 1.90 18.98
C GLU A 150 -33.54 0.65 19.10
N GLN A 151 -34.09 -0.53 19.40
CA GLN A 151 -33.29 -1.74 19.63
C GLN A 151 -32.71 -2.32 18.32
N LEU A 152 -33.47 -2.17 17.23
CA LEU A 152 -33.08 -2.57 15.89
C LEU A 152 -32.03 -1.63 15.30
N GLU A 153 -32.20 -0.32 15.52
CA GLU A 153 -31.17 0.66 15.23
C GLU A 153 -29.94 0.44 16.09
N GLU A 154 -30.08 0.07 17.37
CA GLU A 154 -28.94 -0.26 18.23
C GLU A 154 -28.15 -1.45 17.72
N MET A 155 -28.81 -2.55 17.34
CA MET A 155 -28.11 -3.70 16.74
C MET A 155 -27.45 -3.33 15.41
N ARG A 156 -28.14 -2.57 14.54
CA ARG A 156 -27.54 -2.09 13.28
C ARG A 156 -26.39 -1.11 13.53
N LYS A 157 -26.45 -0.29 14.58
CA LYS A 157 -25.36 0.60 15.02
C LYS A 157 -24.20 -0.24 15.55
N GLN A 158 -24.45 -1.32 16.30
CA GLN A 158 -23.42 -2.24 16.78
C GLN A 158 -22.76 -3.03 15.64
N GLU A 159 -23.52 -3.54 14.67
CA GLU A 159 -22.96 -4.21 13.48
C GLU A 159 -22.13 -3.25 12.62
N ARG A 160 -22.58 -2.01 12.41
CA ARG A 160 -21.77 -0.99 11.71
C ARG A 160 -20.50 -0.66 12.47
N LYS A 161 -20.56 -0.51 13.79
CA LYS A 161 -19.38 -0.28 14.64
C LYS A 161 -18.41 -1.46 14.60
N LEU A 162 -18.91 -2.69 14.50
CA LEU A 162 -18.06 -3.88 14.36
C LEU A 162 -17.38 -3.92 12.99
N LEU A 163 -18.12 -3.58 11.92
CA LEU A 163 -17.56 -3.51 10.56
C LEU A 163 -16.51 -2.39 10.43
N GLU A 164 -16.74 -1.24 11.09
CA GLU A 164 -15.76 -0.16 11.20
C GLU A 164 -14.54 -0.61 12.00
N ALA A 165 -14.73 -1.25 13.16
CA ALA A 165 -13.63 -1.79 13.95
C ALA A 165 -12.81 -2.88 13.22
N ASP A 166 -13.44 -3.70 12.39
CA ASP A 166 -12.75 -4.71 11.55
C ASP A 166 -11.91 -4.07 10.44
N LYS A 167 -12.41 -2.99 9.83
CA LYS A 167 -11.63 -2.20 8.86
C LYS A 167 -10.46 -1.50 9.54
N ASP A 168 -10.69 -0.89 10.69
CA ASP A 168 -9.65 -0.23 11.48
C ASP A 168 -8.58 -1.23 11.93
N LEU A 169 -8.98 -2.43 12.39
CA LEU A 169 -8.06 -3.53 12.70
C LEU A 169 -7.19 -3.92 11.51
N ALA A 170 -7.79 -4.12 10.33
CA ALA A 170 -7.02 -4.47 9.12
C ALA A 170 -6.00 -3.38 8.76
N THR A 171 -6.38 -2.10 8.86
CA THR A 171 -5.44 -1.00 8.60
C THR A 171 -4.31 -0.92 9.63
N LEU A 172 -4.62 -1.17 10.92
CA LEU A 172 -3.64 -1.18 11.99
C LEU A 172 -2.69 -2.39 11.90
N GLU A 173 -3.18 -3.54 11.44
CA GLU A 173 -2.35 -4.72 11.16
C GLU A 173 -1.35 -4.46 10.03
N ASP A 174 -1.81 -3.86 8.94
CA ASP A 174 -0.97 -3.45 7.81
C ASP A 174 0.07 -2.39 8.21
N GLU A 175 -0.33 -1.38 9.00
CA GLU A 175 0.59 -0.37 9.53
C GLU A 175 1.62 -0.96 10.50
N SER A 176 1.19 -1.88 11.37
CA SER A 176 2.08 -2.62 12.27
C SER A 176 3.07 -3.47 11.48
N GLY A 177 2.63 -4.14 10.42
CA GLY A 177 3.50 -4.93 9.54
C GLY A 177 4.58 -4.09 8.87
N LYS A 178 4.21 -2.94 8.30
CA LYS A 178 5.16 -2.02 7.66
C LYS A 178 6.18 -1.44 8.65
N LYS A 179 5.73 -1.04 9.84
CA LYS A 179 6.65 -0.50 10.87
C LYS A 179 7.59 -1.56 11.43
N GLN A 180 7.14 -2.80 11.58
CA GLN A 180 8.02 -3.90 12.00
C GLN A 180 9.10 -4.22 10.96
N GLN A 181 8.77 -4.13 9.67
CA GLN A 181 9.77 -4.26 8.59
C GLN A 181 10.79 -3.14 8.64
N GLN A 182 10.36 -1.88 8.79
CA GLN A 182 11.26 -0.73 8.93
C GLN A 182 12.15 -0.83 10.18
N GLU A 183 11.62 -1.30 11.30
CA GLU A 183 12.39 -1.54 12.53
C GLU A 183 13.45 -2.63 12.32
N ALA A 184 13.11 -3.71 11.60
CA ALA A 184 14.04 -4.78 11.26
C ALA A 184 15.18 -4.30 10.34
N GLU A 185 14.85 -3.53 9.30
CA GLU A 185 15.82 -2.92 8.38
C GLU A 185 16.79 -1.98 9.11
N LEU A 186 16.27 -1.10 9.98
CA LEU A 186 17.11 -0.19 10.76
C LEU A 186 18.03 -0.93 11.74
N LYS A 187 17.55 -2.02 12.36
CA LYS A 187 18.37 -2.88 13.24
C LYS A 187 19.47 -3.61 12.48
N GLU A 188 19.18 -4.04 11.24
CA GLU A 188 20.18 -4.70 10.39
C GLU A 188 21.27 -3.71 9.96
N GLN A 189 20.88 -2.52 9.51
CA GLN A 189 21.81 -1.43 9.17
C GLN A 189 22.67 -1.00 10.36
N ALA A 190 22.09 -0.90 11.56
CA ALA A 190 22.84 -0.59 12.77
C ALA A 190 23.91 -1.67 13.09
N ARG A 191 23.56 -2.96 12.96
CA ARG A 191 24.52 -4.06 13.15
C ARG A 191 25.63 -4.07 12.10
N GLU A 192 25.31 -3.72 10.86
CA GLU A 192 26.30 -3.66 9.78
C GLU A 192 27.32 -2.54 10.04
N VAL A 193 26.85 -1.35 10.44
CA VAL A 193 27.72 -0.22 10.82
C VAL A 193 28.55 -0.56 12.06
N GLU A 194 27.97 -1.23 13.06
CA GLU A 194 28.70 -1.68 14.25
C GLU A 194 29.80 -2.68 13.90
N GLY A 195 29.54 -3.61 12.97
CA GLY A 195 30.54 -4.53 12.44
C GLY A 195 31.69 -3.83 11.70
N GLN A 196 31.37 -2.82 10.87
CA GLN A 196 32.38 -1.99 10.19
C GLN A 196 33.21 -1.17 11.19
N HIS A 197 32.58 -0.60 12.22
CA HIS A 197 33.26 0.14 13.27
C HIS A 197 34.25 -0.73 14.05
N GLN A 198 33.84 -1.93 14.48
CA GLN A 198 34.73 -2.88 15.16
C GLN A 198 35.91 -3.31 14.28
N ALA A 199 35.70 -3.50 12.97
CA ALA A 199 36.77 -3.81 12.03
C ALA A 199 37.77 -2.64 11.89
N MET A 200 37.27 -1.40 11.81
CA MET A 200 38.13 -0.20 11.78
C MET A 200 38.90 -0.01 13.09
N GLU A 201 38.30 -0.23 14.26
CA GLU A 201 39.02 -0.14 15.54
C GLU A 201 40.18 -1.15 15.63
N GLN A 202 39.98 -2.37 15.12
CA GLN A 202 41.06 -3.37 15.08
C GLN A 202 42.20 -2.95 14.14
N LEU A 203 41.88 -2.33 13.01
CA LEU A 203 42.88 -1.77 12.09
C LEU A 203 43.65 -0.62 12.75
N LEU A 204 42.95 0.28 13.45
CA LEU A 204 43.55 1.42 14.13
C LEU A 204 44.52 0.96 15.24
N ARG A 205 44.13 -0.04 16.04
CA ARG A 205 45.03 -0.66 17.04
C ARG A 205 46.29 -1.27 16.41
N ARG A 206 46.18 -1.87 15.21
CA ARG A 206 47.34 -2.42 14.49
C ARG A 206 48.24 -1.31 13.95
N LEU A 207 47.66 -0.21 13.47
CA LEU A 207 48.40 0.95 12.98
C LEU A 207 49.09 1.70 14.12
N ASP A 208 48.44 1.91 15.27
CA ASP A 208 49.05 2.50 16.48
C ASP A 208 50.23 1.65 16.97
N ALA A 209 50.09 0.33 16.97
CA ALA A 209 51.17 -0.59 17.30
C ALA A 209 52.34 -0.49 16.30
N ALA A 210 52.05 -0.34 15.01
CA ALA A 210 53.07 -0.14 13.98
C ALA A 210 53.77 1.21 14.10
N GLN A 211 53.02 2.29 14.36
CA GLN A 211 53.55 3.64 14.55
C GLN A 211 54.45 3.72 15.78
N THR A 212 54.03 3.16 16.92
CA THR A 212 54.84 3.13 18.14
C THR A 212 56.10 2.28 17.99
N ALA A 213 56.06 1.20 17.20
CA ALA A 213 57.24 0.42 16.86
C ALA A 213 58.21 1.21 15.97
N GLU A 214 57.69 1.94 14.98
CA GLU A 214 58.49 2.76 14.07
C GLU A 214 59.12 3.97 14.79
N GLN A 215 58.39 4.62 15.70
CA GLN A 215 58.90 5.69 16.57
C GLN A 215 60.07 5.20 17.45
N LYS A 216 59.93 4.02 18.08
CA LYS A 216 61.02 3.41 18.86
C LYS A 216 62.24 3.07 18.01
N LEU A 217 62.03 2.68 16.75
CA LEU A 217 63.11 2.42 15.81
C LEU A 217 63.86 3.71 15.46
N ILE A 218 63.14 4.80 15.18
CA ILE A 218 63.73 6.12 14.90
C ILE A 218 64.50 6.62 16.12
N GLN A 219 63.96 6.49 17.33
CA GLN A 219 64.65 6.87 18.56
C GLN A 219 65.98 6.13 18.74
N ARG A 220 65.99 4.81 18.54
CA ARG A 220 67.23 4.02 18.60
C ARG A 220 68.25 4.41 17.52
N LEU A 221 67.78 4.70 16.31
CA LEU A 221 68.66 5.16 15.22
C LEU A 221 69.22 6.56 15.49
N ALA A 222 68.44 7.45 16.11
CA ALA A 222 68.90 8.77 16.54
C ALA A 222 69.97 8.67 17.64
N GLU A 223 69.76 7.83 18.66
CA GLU A 223 70.77 7.56 19.71
C GLU A 223 72.06 6.98 19.12
N GLN A 224 71.96 6.11 18.11
CA GLN A 224 73.12 5.57 17.40
C GLN A 224 73.85 6.63 16.57
N ALA A 225 73.11 7.55 15.94
CA ALA A 225 73.67 8.66 15.18
C ALA A 225 74.39 9.66 16.09
N GLU A 226 73.80 10.04 17.23
CA GLU A 226 74.44 10.90 18.23
C GLU A 226 75.71 10.25 18.81
N ALA A 227 75.66 8.94 19.12
CA ALA A 227 76.84 8.21 19.61
C ALA A 227 77.95 8.09 18.55
N ALA A 228 77.61 8.02 17.26
CA ALA A 228 78.57 8.04 16.16
C ALA A 228 79.16 9.45 15.96
N SER A 229 78.32 10.49 15.97
CA SER A 229 78.73 11.89 15.88
C SER A 229 79.68 12.29 17.02
N ALA A 230 79.38 11.92 18.26
CA ALA A 230 80.27 12.16 19.40
C ALA A 230 81.65 11.46 19.27
N LYS A 231 81.70 10.28 18.62
CA LYS A 231 82.97 9.61 18.32
C LYS A 231 83.75 10.32 17.22
N VAL A 232 83.06 10.81 16.19
CA VAL A 232 83.65 11.65 15.12
C VAL A 232 84.25 12.91 15.74
N ASP A 233 83.52 13.62 16.59
CA ASP A 233 84.01 14.82 17.28
C ASP A 233 85.24 14.52 18.17
N GLY A 234 85.21 13.42 18.93
CA GLY A 234 86.37 12.98 19.72
C GLY A 234 87.61 12.69 18.86
N SER A 235 87.44 11.96 17.75
CA SER A 235 88.53 11.63 16.82
C SER A 235 89.06 12.85 16.05
N THR A 236 88.23 13.85 15.73
CA THR A 236 88.74 15.12 15.15
C THR A 236 89.66 15.85 16.11
N GLY A 237 89.31 15.91 17.40
CA GLY A 237 90.11 16.56 18.42
C GLY A 237 91.48 15.90 18.59
N ASP A 238 91.54 14.57 18.52
CA ASP A 238 92.81 13.84 18.62
C ASP A 238 93.66 13.94 17.35
N MET A 239 93.02 13.96 16.16
CA MET A 239 93.70 14.23 14.89
C MET A 239 94.34 15.63 14.89
N GLN A 240 93.64 16.65 15.38
CA GLN A 240 94.19 18.02 15.49
C GLN A 240 95.39 18.10 16.44
N LYS A 241 95.37 17.38 17.57
CA LYS A 241 96.51 17.32 18.50
C LYS A 241 97.73 16.68 17.84
N LEU A 242 97.54 15.56 17.15
CA LEU A 242 98.60 14.84 16.44
C LEU A 242 99.20 15.68 15.30
N GLN A 243 98.38 16.44 14.56
CA GLN A 243 98.86 17.40 13.57
C GLN A 243 99.73 18.50 14.19
N LEU A 244 99.31 19.05 15.33
CA LEU A 244 100.06 20.07 16.08
C LEU A 244 101.39 19.54 16.63
N GLU A 245 101.42 18.28 17.09
CA GLU A 245 102.65 17.61 17.51
C GLU A 245 103.59 17.35 16.34
N ARG A 246 103.05 16.96 15.17
CA ARG A 246 103.82 16.81 13.93
C ARG A 246 104.50 18.12 13.53
N GLU A 247 103.76 19.23 13.53
CA GLU A 247 104.30 20.55 13.18
C GLU A 247 105.39 21.01 14.17
N LYS A 248 105.20 20.75 15.48
CA LYS A 248 106.20 21.05 16.50
C LYS A 248 107.49 20.25 16.27
N LEU A 249 107.39 18.93 16.10
CA LEU A 249 108.53 18.05 15.82
C LEU A 249 109.22 18.39 14.50
N GLU A 250 108.46 18.76 13.47
CA GLU A 250 109.00 19.26 12.20
C GLU A 250 109.83 20.52 12.41
N SER A 251 109.34 21.47 13.22
CA SER A 251 110.05 22.71 13.55
C SER A 251 111.31 22.46 14.38
N GLU A 252 111.28 21.48 15.30
CA GLU A 252 112.40 21.09 16.15
C GLU A 252 113.48 20.37 15.35
N LEU A 253 113.10 19.43 14.45
CA LEU A 253 114.01 18.80 13.49
C LEU A 253 114.67 19.84 12.57
N LEU A 254 113.92 20.84 12.10
CA LEU A 254 114.48 21.92 11.27
C LEU A 254 115.50 22.78 12.03
N LYS A 255 115.29 22.98 13.34
CA LYS A 255 116.20 23.72 14.23
C LYS A 255 117.43 22.89 14.63
N LEU A 256 117.26 21.61 14.95
CA LEU A 256 118.35 20.69 15.26
C LEU A 256 119.25 20.46 14.04
N GLY A 257 118.64 20.31 12.86
CA GLY A 257 119.34 20.25 11.58
C GLY A 257 120.19 21.51 11.34
N LYS A 258 119.63 22.71 11.57
CA LYS A 258 120.39 23.96 11.42
C LYS A 258 121.53 24.12 12.45
N LYS A 259 121.38 23.61 13.68
CA LYS A 259 122.41 23.70 14.75
C LYS A 259 123.54 22.69 14.59
N HIS A 260 123.23 21.43 14.27
CA HIS A 260 124.25 20.37 14.18
C HIS A 260 125.06 20.41 12.89
N PHE A 261 124.52 20.98 11.80
CA PHE A 261 125.20 21.04 10.49
C PHE A 261 126.10 22.26 10.28
N GLN A 262 126.19 23.21 11.22
CA GLN A 262 126.97 24.43 10.98
C GLN A 262 128.49 24.22 11.05
N LYS A 263 128.96 23.25 11.84
CA LYS A 263 130.39 22.89 11.96
C LYS A 263 130.79 21.69 11.08
N LEU A 264 129.90 20.72 10.91
CA LEU A 264 130.21 19.45 10.23
C LEU A 264 130.07 19.54 8.69
N ASN A 265 129.35 20.53 8.14
CA ASN A 265 129.31 20.76 6.68
C ASN A 265 130.56 21.44 6.12
N GLN A 266 131.36 22.09 6.97
CA GLN A 266 132.62 22.65 6.51
C GLN A 266 133.68 21.56 6.26
N GLU A 267 133.44 20.35 6.77
CA GLU A 267 134.25 19.16 6.48
C GLU A 267 133.67 18.30 5.34
N LEU A 268 132.60 18.76 4.65
CA LEU A 268 132.16 18.25 3.33
C LEU A 268 133.25 18.50 2.25
N GLY A 269 134.30 17.68 2.25
CA GLY A 269 134.20 16.53 1.36
C GLY A 269 133.64 15.38 2.21
N VAL A 270 132.34 15.06 2.04
CA VAL A 270 131.41 14.33 2.95
C VAL A 270 131.97 13.06 3.63
N ASP A 271 131.33 12.50 4.68
CA ASP A 271 130.60 11.24 4.38
C ASP A 271 129.41 10.74 5.23
N ASP A 272 128.88 11.36 6.31
CA ASP A 272 127.58 10.82 6.79
C ASP A 272 126.55 11.77 7.43
N VAL A 273 125.59 12.12 6.57
CA VAL A 273 124.33 12.84 6.83
C VAL A 273 123.15 11.86 6.83
N ARG A 274 123.38 10.57 6.54
CA ARG A 274 122.30 9.62 6.25
C ARG A 274 121.70 8.98 7.50
N GLU A 275 122.44 8.67 8.57
CA GLU A 275 121.84 8.00 9.75
C GLU A 275 120.83 8.86 10.53
N VAL A 276 121.05 10.17 10.62
CA VAL A 276 120.13 11.09 11.32
C VAL A 276 118.91 11.41 10.47
N ILE A 277 119.11 11.53 9.15
CA ILE A 277 118.00 11.71 8.20
C ILE A 277 117.19 10.41 8.08
N THR A 278 117.79 9.22 8.10
CA THR A 278 117.03 7.96 8.04
C THR A 278 116.27 7.68 9.32
N ARG A 279 116.80 8.01 10.51
CA ARG A 279 116.02 7.96 11.77
C ARG A 279 114.87 8.98 11.78
N GLY A 280 115.13 10.23 11.39
CA GLY A 280 114.09 11.26 11.32
C GLY A 280 113.05 11.02 10.21
N GLN A 281 113.44 10.41 9.09
CA GLN A 281 112.53 9.98 8.02
C GLN A 281 111.71 8.76 8.43
N ALA A 282 112.28 7.81 9.18
CA ALA A 282 111.55 6.65 9.70
C ALA A 282 110.53 7.01 10.78
N GLU A 283 110.82 8.02 11.62
CA GLU A 283 109.84 8.56 12.57
C GLU A 283 108.74 9.34 11.86
N ARG A 284 109.07 10.15 10.84
CA ARG A 284 108.08 10.85 10.02
C ARG A 284 107.19 9.89 9.23
N SER A 285 107.75 8.84 8.63
CA SER A 285 106.96 7.88 7.85
C SER A 285 106.00 7.09 8.72
N LYS A 286 106.38 6.74 9.96
CA LYS A 286 105.49 6.10 10.94
C LYS A 286 104.31 7.00 11.32
N LEU A 287 104.58 8.25 11.71
CA LEU A 287 103.52 9.21 12.03
C LEU A 287 102.62 9.49 10.82
N GLN A 288 103.17 9.48 9.60
CA GLN A 288 102.41 9.69 8.38
C GLN A 288 101.49 8.50 8.05
N THR A 289 101.97 7.25 8.23
CA THR A 289 101.12 6.06 8.10
C THR A 289 100.05 5.98 9.17
N GLU A 290 100.33 6.42 10.40
CA GLU A 290 99.34 6.48 11.48
C GLU A 290 98.27 7.55 11.17
N LEU A 291 98.66 8.73 10.66
CA LEU A 291 97.74 9.77 10.19
C LEU A 291 96.85 9.29 9.04
N GLU A 292 97.42 8.61 8.03
CA GLU A 292 96.64 8.05 6.91
C GLU A 292 95.62 7.01 7.40
N GLN A 293 96.01 6.15 8.35
CA GLN A 293 95.09 5.18 8.97
C GLN A 293 93.96 5.87 9.76
N PHE A 294 94.27 6.96 10.48
CA PHE A 294 93.26 7.75 11.19
C PHE A 294 92.35 8.52 10.24
N GLU A 295 92.86 9.08 9.15
CA GLU A 295 92.07 9.76 8.11
C GLU A 295 91.12 8.80 7.38
N ASP A 296 91.56 7.56 7.11
CA ASP A 296 90.72 6.51 6.53
C ASP A 296 89.62 6.05 7.48
N PHE A 297 89.95 5.87 8.76
CA PHE A 297 88.96 5.54 9.80
C PHE A 297 87.92 6.67 9.98
N PHE A 298 88.37 7.92 9.89
CA PHE A 298 87.51 9.10 9.98
C PHE A 298 86.53 9.19 8.80
N ARG A 299 87.01 8.92 7.57
CA ARG A 299 86.15 8.85 6.38
C ARG A 299 85.10 7.75 6.47
N GLN A 300 85.44 6.60 7.07
CA GLN A 300 84.48 5.51 7.30
C GLN A 300 83.37 5.93 8.29
N LEU A 301 83.74 6.56 9.40
CA LEU A 301 82.78 7.04 10.39
C LEU A 301 81.85 8.14 9.84
N GLN A 302 82.37 9.10 9.09
CA GLN A 302 81.54 10.13 8.43
C GLN A 302 80.56 9.53 7.40
N ALA A 303 80.97 8.48 6.69
CA ALA A 303 80.08 7.79 5.76
C ALA A 303 78.97 7.01 6.50
N GLU A 304 79.24 6.49 7.70
CA GLU A 304 78.23 5.85 8.55
C GLU A 304 77.24 6.87 9.13
N GLU A 305 77.72 8.04 9.57
CA GLU A 305 76.89 9.15 10.05
C GLU A 305 75.94 9.66 8.95
N GLN A 306 76.46 9.94 7.74
CA GLN A 306 75.62 10.38 6.61
C GLN A 306 74.58 9.34 6.20
N ARG A 307 74.92 8.04 6.27
CA ARG A 307 73.97 6.95 6.02
C ARG A 307 72.90 6.86 7.10
N ALA A 308 73.23 7.14 8.37
CA ALA A 308 72.27 7.21 9.46
C ALA A 308 71.33 8.43 9.32
N GLU A 309 71.87 9.60 8.98
CA GLU A 309 71.08 10.81 8.72
C GLU A 309 70.12 10.67 7.54
N GLN A 310 70.56 10.06 6.43
CA GLN A 310 69.69 9.80 5.28
C GLN A 310 68.54 8.85 5.62
N ARG A 311 68.76 7.86 6.49
CA ARG A 311 67.71 6.95 6.98
C ARG A 311 66.72 7.65 7.92
N LEU A 312 67.17 8.65 8.69
CA LEU A 312 66.32 9.50 9.50
C LEU A 312 65.44 10.41 8.63
N ARG A 313 65.99 10.97 7.54
CA ARG A 313 65.24 11.81 6.58
C ARG A 313 64.20 11.02 5.78
N SER A 314 64.35 9.71 5.60
CA SER A 314 63.31 8.85 5.03
C SER A 314 62.16 8.52 6.00
N GLY A 315 61.99 9.29 7.08
CA GLY A 315 60.86 9.24 8.02
C GLY A 315 59.48 9.59 7.43
N GLY A 316 59.36 9.83 6.12
CA GLY A 316 58.08 10.11 5.45
C GLY A 316 57.03 9.00 5.64
N ARG A 317 57.45 7.77 5.98
CA ARG A 317 56.55 6.65 6.31
C ARG A 317 55.76 6.88 7.60
N LEU A 318 56.37 7.55 8.57
CA LEU A 318 55.76 7.89 9.85
C LEU A 318 54.77 9.05 9.69
N GLU A 319 55.07 10.01 8.82
CA GLU A 319 54.12 11.07 8.43
C GLU A 319 52.92 10.52 7.67
N THR A 320 53.11 9.55 6.76
CA THR A 320 51.97 8.89 6.09
C THR A 320 51.13 8.09 7.07
N LEU A 321 51.75 7.31 7.97
CA LEU A 321 51.03 6.56 9.00
C LEU A 321 50.27 7.48 9.97
N GLN A 322 50.81 8.66 10.29
CA GLN A 322 50.12 9.68 11.09
C GLN A 322 48.90 10.24 10.37
N ARG A 323 49.01 10.57 9.07
CA ARG A 323 47.86 11.04 8.28
C ARG A 323 46.79 9.97 8.15
N ASP A 324 47.18 8.72 7.90
CA ASP A 324 46.25 7.60 7.81
C ASP A 324 45.54 7.38 9.16
N LEU A 325 46.25 7.45 10.28
CA LEU A 325 45.66 7.36 11.63
C LEU A 325 44.67 8.50 11.91
N GLU A 326 45.01 9.74 11.57
CA GLU A 326 44.08 10.87 11.71
C GLU A 326 42.82 10.69 10.84
N GLN A 327 42.97 10.11 9.65
CA GLN A 327 41.87 9.86 8.74
C GLN A 327 40.95 8.74 9.27
N TYR A 328 41.53 7.62 9.72
CA TYR A 328 40.77 6.54 10.34
C TYR A 328 40.09 6.96 11.66
N GLN A 329 40.70 7.86 12.44
CA GLN A 329 40.06 8.41 13.64
C GLN A 329 38.82 9.23 13.28
N ARG A 330 38.86 10.06 12.23
CA ARG A 330 37.70 10.82 11.76
C ARG A 330 36.59 9.91 11.22
N ASP A 331 36.96 8.86 10.48
CA ASP A 331 36.00 7.90 9.93
C ASP A 331 35.30 7.12 11.05
N ILE A 332 36.02 6.75 12.11
CA ILE A 332 35.45 6.12 13.31
C ILE A 332 34.48 7.07 14.04
N GLU A 333 34.85 8.33 14.26
CA GLU A 333 33.95 9.31 14.88
C GLU A 333 32.68 9.53 14.06
N ALA A 334 32.79 9.56 12.73
CA ALA A 334 31.65 9.65 11.82
C ALA A 334 30.76 8.39 11.89
N ALA A 335 31.35 7.20 11.93
CA ALA A 335 30.64 5.94 12.09
C ALA A 335 29.90 5.85 13.44
N GLN A 336 30.53 6.28 14.54
CA GLN A 336 29.91 6.35 15.87
C GLN A 336 28.73 7.32 15.92
N LYS A 337 28.85 8.51 15.32
CA LYS A 337 27.72 9.45 15.21
C LYS A 337 26.56 8.83 14.44
N ARG A 338 26.85 8.18 13.32
CA ARG A 338 25.83 7.52 12.48
C ARG A 338 25.18 6.33 13.20
N GLN A 339 25.93 5.56 13.98
CA GLN A 339 25.40 4.51 14.85
C GLN A 339 24.44 5.08 15.89
N ASN A 340 24.84 6.13 16.62
CA ASN A 340 23.99 6.76 17.63
C ASN A 340 22.70 7.34 17.03
N GLU A 341 22.78 7.95 15.84
CA GLU A 341 21.59 8.44 15.12
C GLU A 341 20.64 7.31 14.71
N LEU A 342 21.17 6.18 14.25
CA LEU A 342 20.38 4.99 13.89
C LEU A 342 19.76 4.34 15.12
N GLU A 343 20.48 4.26 16.25
CA GLU A 343 19.96 3.74 17.52
C GLU A 343 18.83 4.62 18.07
N GLU A 344 18.97 5.94 18.05
CA GLU A 344 17.92 6.87 18.46
C GLU A 344 16.68 6.76 17.56
N ARG A 345 16.87 6.68 16.23
CA ARG A 345 15.76 6.42 15.29
C ARG A 345 15.09 5.07 15.55
N GLY A 346 15.88 4.04 15.86
CA GLY A 346 15.39 2.71 16.23
C GLY A 346 14.54 2.72 17.50
N LYS A 347 14.93 3.49 18.53
CA LYS A 347 14.13 3.67 19.75
C LYS A 347 12.80 4.36 19.47
N VAL A 348 12.81 5.44 18.68
CA VAL A 348 11.59 6.18 18.32
C VAL A 348 10.62 5.30 17.53
N GLU A 349 11.11 4.49 16.59
CA GLU A 349 10.25 3.55 15.86
C GLU A 349 9.79 2.37 16.72
N ALA A 350 10.59 1.89 17.66
CA ALA A 350 10.16 0.87 18.63
C ALA A 350 9.00 1.37 19.51
N GLU A 351 9.09 2.61 20.02
CA GLU A 351 8.00 3.24 20.77
C GLU A 351 6.73 3.41 19.93
N ARG A 352 6.88 3.76 18.64
CA ARG A 352 5.76 3.84 17.69
C ARG A 352 5.13 2.47 17.42
N CYS A 353 5.94 1.42 17.28
CA CYS A 353 5.48 0.03 17.16
C CYS A 353 4.70 -0.42 18.39
N GLU A 354 5.19 -0.11 19.60
CA GLU A 354 4.49 -0.44 20.84
C GLU A 354 3.16 0.29 20.96
N ALA A 355 3.10 1.57 20.60
CA ALA A 355 1.85 2.34 20.61
C ALA A 355 0.80 1.74 19.66
N VAL A 356 1.20 1.32 18.45
CA VAL A 356 0.30 0.67 17.49
C VAL A 356 -0.15 -0.71 18.00
N ARG A 357 0.76 -1.50 18.60
CA ARG A 357 0.43 -2.80 19.22
C ARG A 357 -0.58 -2.66 20.35
N LEU A 358 -0.47 -1.59 21.16
CA LEU A 358 -1.41 -1.36 22.26
C LEU A 358 -2.81 -1.02 21.73
N ARG A 359 -2.90 -0.17 20.71
CA ARG A 359 -4.17 0.13 20.01
C ARG A 359 -4.78 -1.10 19.35
N LEU A 360 -3.95 -1.95 18.74
CA LEU A 360 -4.40 -3.22 18.16
C LEU A 360 -5.04 -4.12 19.24
N ARG A 361 -4.39 -4.25 20.41
CA ARG A 361 -4.94 -5.02 21.54
C ARG A 361 -6.26 -4.47 22.05
N GLU A 362 -6.39 -3.14 22.16
CA GLU A 362 -7.63 -2.49 22.57
C GLU A 362 -8.76 -2.76 21.57
N ALA A 363 -8.47 -2.66 20.27
CA ALA A 363 -9.43 -2.94 19.21
C ALA A 363 -9.84 -4.42 19.16
N THR A 364 -8.91 -5.36 19.35
CA THR A 364 -9.23 -6.80 19.43
C THR A 364 -10.12 -7.12 20.62
N LEU A 365 -9.86 -6.52 21.79
CA LEU A 365 -10.69 -6.69 22.98
C LEU A 365 -12.09 -6.09 22.79
N ALA A 366 -12.22 -4.97 22.07
CA ALA A 366 -13.51 -4.38 21.73
C ALA A 366 -14.31 -5.31 20.80
N LYS A 367 -13.66 -5.88 19.78
CA LYS A 367 -14.29 -6.86 18.87
C LYS A 367 -14.79 -8.09 19.63
N GLU A 368 -13.97 -8.67 20.51
CA GLU A 368 -14.37 -9.84 21.30
C GLU A 368 -15.60 -9.56 22.18
N LYS A 369 -15.71 -8.36 22.77
CA LYS A 369 -16.90 -7.96 23.54
C LYS A 369 -18.15 -7.91 22.66
N PHE A 370 -18.05 -7.29 21.49
CA PHE A 370 -19.18 -7.21 20.56
C PHE A 370 -19.59 -8.59 20.03
N ASP A 371 -18.64 -9.49 19.76
CA ASP A 371 -18.93 -10.86 19.35
C ASP A 371 -19.70 -11.65 20.42
N VAL A 372 -19.36 -11.45 21.70
CA VAL A 372 -20.08 -12.06 22.83
C VAL A 372 -21.51 -11.51 22.91
N ASP A 373 -21.70 -10.20 22.76
CA ASP A 373 -23.02 -9.56 22.79
C ASP A 373 -23.92 -9.99 21.61
N ILE A 374 -23.35 -10.17 20.42
CA ILE A 374 -24.09 -10.69 19.26
C ILE A 374 -24.50 -12.14 19.50
N ARG A 375 -23.64 -12.96 20.10
CA ARG A 375 -23.95 -14.37 20.42
C ARG A 375 -25.06 -14.50 21.46
N SER A 376 -25.05 -13.67 22.52
CA SER A 376 -26.09 -13.70 23.55
C SER A 376 -27.45 -13.32 22.96
N ARG A 377 -27.53 -12.22 22.20
CA ARG A 377 -28.77 -11.79 21.52
C ARG A 377 -29.27 -12.82 20.52
N ARG A 378 -28.39 -13.48 19.75
CA ARG A 378 -28.78 -14.59 18.86
C ARG A 378 -29.41 -15.77 19.63
N SER A 379 -28.90 -16.08 20.81
CA SER A 379 -29.47 -17.13 21.65
C SER A 379 -30.87 -16.77 22.14
N GLU A 380 -31.09 -15.51 22.56
CA GLU A 380 -32.41 -14.99 22.98
C GLU A 380 -33.44 -15.09 21.84
N ILE A 381 -33.07 -14.67 20.63
CA ILE A 381 -33.91 -14.80 19.42
C ILE A 381 -34.31 -16.26 19.20
N GLN A 382 -33.37 -17.19 19.35
CA GLN A 382 -33.61 -18.62 19.12
C GLN A 382 -34.56 -19.20 20.18
N GLN A 383 -34.46 -18.76 21.44
CA GLN A 383 -35.39 -19.16 22.50
C GLN A 383 -36.81 -18.64 22.23
N LEU A 384 -36.96 -17.39 21.83
CA LEU A 384 -38.27 -16.80 21.49
C LEU A 384 -38.93 -17.52 20.30
N LYS A 385 -38.15 -17.94 19.30
CA LYS A 385 -38.65 -18.77 18.17
C LYS A 385 -39.26 -20.09 18.64
N VAL A 386 -38.58 -20.79 19.54
CA VAL A 386 -39.07 -22.07 20.09
C VAL A 386 -40.37 -21.85 20.87
N GLN A 387 -40.45 -20.79 21.68
CA GLN A 387 -41.66 -20.45 22.42
C GLN A 387 -42.85 -20.13 21.49
N LEU A 388 -42.61 -19.41 20.39
CA LEU A 388 -43.62 -19.12 19.38
C LEU A 388 -44.11 -20.38 18.67
N GLU A 389 -43.22 -21.30 18.32
CA GLU A 389 -43.62 -22.58 17.72
C GLU A 389 -44.48 -23.42 18.68
N ASP A 390 -44.13 -23.45 19.96
CA ASP A 390 -44.90 -24.14 20.99
C ASP A 390 -46.28 -23.50 21.22
N ALA A 391 -46.36 -22.17 21.25
CA ALA A 391 -47.63 -21.44 21.34
C ALA A 391 -48.53 -21.74 20.13
N ARG A 392 -47.97 -21.72 18.90
CA ARG A 392 -48.70 -22.09 17.67
C ARG A 392 -49.19 -23.52 17.70
N ARG A 393 -48.40 -24.48 18.22
CA ARG A 393 -48.82 -25.88 18.38
C ARG A 393 -49.97 -26.01 19.39
N ARG A 394 -49.95 -25.26 20.50
CA ARG A 394 -51.04 -25.25 21.48
C ARG A 394 -52.33 -24.68 20.88
N LEU A 395 -52.24 -23.58 20.15
CA LEU A 395 -53.37 -22.96 19.46
C LEU A 395 -54.01 -23.94 18.46
N LYS A 396 -53.21 -24.60 17.61
CA LYS A 396 -53.71 -25.61 16.67
C LYS A 396 -54.48 -26.74 17.35
N LYS A 397 -53.95 -27.29 18.45
CA LYS A 397 -54.62 -28.35 19.24
C LYS A 397 -55.96 -27.90 19.83
N GLN A 398 -56.06 -26.64 20.28
CA GLN A 398 -57.32 -26.11 20.81
C GLN A 398 -58.33 -25.89 19.68
N ASN A 399 -57.90 -25.35 18.53
CA ASN A 399 -58.77 -25.15 17.38
C ASN A 399 -59.32 -26.47 16.82
N GLU A 400 -58.51 -27.54 16.80
CA GLU A 400 -58.98 -28.89 16.44
C GLU A 400 -60.08 -29.39 17.40
N LYS A 401 -59.94 -29.19 18.71
CA LYS A 401 -60.98 -29.56 19.69
C LYS A 401 -62.27 -28.76 19.49
N VAL A 402 -62.14 -27.46 19.28
CA VAL A 402 -63.31 -26.59 19.01
C VAL A 402 -64.00 -27.04 17.73
N ARG A 403 -63.25 -27.40 16.69
CA ARG A 403 -63.80 -27.91 15.43
C ARG A 403 -64.64 -29.16 15.61
N ILE A 404 -64.15 -30.13 16.39
CA ILE A 404 -64.90 -31.37 16.71
C ILE A 404 -66.21 -31.05 17.45
N LEU A 405 -66.19 -30.09 18.38
CA LEU A 405 -67.41 -29.67 19.10
C LEU A 405 -68.41 -28.94 18.20
N LEU A 406 -67.92 -28.10 17.28
CA LEU A 406 -68.76 -27.40 16.31
C LEU A 406 -69.38 -28.35 15.29
N SER A 407 -68.63 -29.33 14.79
CA SER A 407 -69.17 -30.36 13.89
C SER A 407 -70.22 -31.21 14.61
N PHE A 408 -69.99 -31.56 15.88
CA PHE A 408 -70.99 -32.24 16.72
C PHE A 408 -72.26 -31.39 16.94
N LYS A 409 -72.13 -30.08 17.13
CA LYS A 409 -73.27 -29.16 17.20
C LYS A 409 -74.07 -29.16 15.90
N CYS A 410 -73.41 -29.11 14.73
CA CYS A 410 -74.06 -29.19 13.42
C CYS A 410 -74.79 -30.52 13.19
N THR A 411 -74.17 -31.66 13.54
CA THR A 411 -74.82 -32.97 13.40
C THR A 411 -76.06 -33.09 14.28
N MET A 412 -76.04 -32.54 15.49
CA MET A 412 -77.22 -32.48 16.37
C MET A 412 -78.35 -31.64 15.77
N PHE A 413 -78.06 -30.48 15.16
CA PHE A 413 -79.10 -29.72 14.46
C PHE A 413 -79.68 -30.46 13.25
N ARG A 414 -78.84 -31.16 12.47
CA ARG A 414 -79.30 -32.02 11.36
C ARG A 414 -80.23 -33.11 11.87
N GLU A 415 -79.87 -33.81 12.95
CA GLU A 415 -80.72 -34.84 13.57
C GLU A 415 -82.04 -34.31 14.11
N CYS A 416 -82.03 -33.14 14.77
CA CYS A 416 -83.25 -32.50 15.26
C CYS A 416 -84.18 -32.11 14.11
N SER A 417 -83.63 -31.60 13.00
CA SER A 417 -84.40 -31.29 11.80
C SER A 417 -84.99 -32.53 11.14
N GLU A 418 -84.25 -33.63 11.05
CA GLU A 418 -84.72 -34.90 10.48
C GLU A 418 -85.84 -35.54 11.31
N LYS A 419 -85.75 -35.44 12.64
CA LYS A 419 -86.75 -35.97 13.58
C LYS A 419 -87.93 -35.01 13.80
N LEU A 420 -87.97 -33.86 13.11
CA LEU A 420 -88.99 -32.81 13.26
C LEU A 420 -89.13 -32.31 14.71
N ILE A 421 -88.01 -32.22 15.43
CA ILE A 421 -87.96 -31.68 16.78
C ILE A 421 -87.77 -30.16 16.68
N GLU A 422 -88.77 -29.40 17.11
CA GLU A 422 -88.68 -27.94 17.16
C GLU A 422 -87.71 -27.51 18.27
N VAL A 423 -86.56 -26.97 17.86
CA VAL A 423 -85.58 -26.39 18.79
C VAL A 423 -85.92 -24.91 18.98
N PRO A 424 -86.14 -24.42 20.21
CA PRO A 424 -86.40 -23.01 20.46
C PRO A 424 -85.11 -22.20 20.25
N LEU A 425 -85.18 -21.16 19.42
CA LEU A 425 -84.04 -20.33 19.02
C LEU A 425 -84.26 -18.88 19.47
N ILE A 426 -83.22 -18.25 20.02
CA ILE A 426 -83.22 -16.82 20.42
C ILE A 426 -82.85 -15.94 19.23
N SER A 427 -81.85 -16.35 18.44
CA SER A 427 -81.46 -15.70 17.18
C SER A 427 -80.91 -16.74 16.22
N SER A 428 -81.32 -16.66 14.96
CA SER A 428 -80.80 -17.50 13.87
C SER A 428 -80.78 -16.70 12.58
N ASP A 429 -79.64 -16.70 11.89
CA ASP A 429 -79.55 -16.25 10.50
C ASP A 429 -80.04 -17.38 9.58
N PRO A 430 -81.07 -17.18 8.74
CA PRO A 430 -81.61 -18.22 7.86
C PRO A 430 -80.55 -18.82 6.93
N ALA A 431 -79.60 -18.01 6.44
CA ALA A 431 -78.54 -18.46 5.55
C ALA A 431 -77.53 -19.37 6.26
N ALA A 432 -77.19 -19.05 7.51
CA ALA A 432 -76.29 -19.87 8.32
C ALA A 432 -76.95 -21.17 8.78
N MET A 433 -78.26 -21.15 9.07
CA MET A 433 -79.03 -22.35 9.39
C MET A 433 -79.13 -23.30 8.19
N GLU A 434 -79.35 -22.76 6.99
CA GLU A 434 -79.35 -23.55 5.75
C GLU A 434 -77.98 -24.18 5.46
N GLN A 435 -76.88 -23.43 5.67
CA GLN A 435 -75.51 -23.97 5.56
C GLN A 435 -75.25 -25.12 6.54
N VAL A 436 -75.63 -24.97 7.80
CA VAL A 436 -75.46 -26.01 8.84
C VAL A 436 -76.30 -27.26 8.53
N LEU A 437 -77.51 -27.09 8.00
CA LEU A 437 -78.44 -28.17 7.68
C LEU A 437 -78.16 -28.84 6.31
N SER A 438 -77.41 -28.19 5.42
CA SER A 438 -77.10 -28.72 4.09
C SER A 438 -76.30 -30.03 4.18
N ARG A 439 -76.82 -31.13 3.61
CA ARG A 439 -76.15 -32.45 3.56
C ARG A 439 -75.10 -32.57 2.47
N GLU A 440 -75.08 -31.63 1.52
CA GLU A 440 -74.19 -31.66 0.34
C GLU A 440 -72.76 -31.22 0.65
N GLN A 441 -72.52 -30.62 1.82
CA GLN A 441 -71.19 -30.23 2.29
C GLN A 441 -70.76 -31.16 3.44
N ASP A 442 -69.64 -31.85 3.24
CA ASP A 442 -68.95 -32.56 4.31
C ASP A 442 -68.45 -31.52 5.33
N LEU A 443 -68.91 -31.65 6.58
CA LEU A 443 -68.56 -30.73 7.68
C LEU A 443 -67.05 -30.69 7.93
N ASP A 444 -66.35 -31.75 7.55
CA ASP A 444 -64.89 -31.90 7.64
C ASP A 444 -64.13 -31.20 6.50
N ASP A 445 -64.82 -30.74 5.45
CA ASP A 445 -64.24 -29.98 4.34
C ASP A 445 -64.49 -28.47 4.44
N MET A 446 -65.38 -28.04 5.35
CA MET A 446 -65.62 -26.62 5.63
C MET A 446 -64.43 -25.98 6.35
N ALA A 447 -64.09 -24.75 5.95
CA ALA A 447 -63.07 -23.95 6.64
C ALA A 447 -63.50 -23.65 8.08
N PHE A 448 -62.55 -23.72 9.03
CA PHE A 448 -62.83 -23.53 10.47
C PHE A 448 -63.55 -22.20 10.77
N GLN A 449 -63.15 -21.12 10.09
CA GLN A 449 -63.75 -19.78 10.26
C GLN A 449 -65.22 -19.73 9.80
N ASP A 450 -65.55 -20.40 8.70
CA ASP A 450 -66.91 -20.45 8.16
C ASP A 450 -67.82 -21.31 9.05
N LEU A 451 -67.31 -22.47 9.50
CA LEU A 451 -68.02 -23.36 10.42
C LEU A 451 -68.28 -22.70 11.78
N GLU A 452 -67.30 -21.98 12.31
CA GLU A 452 -67.44 -21.23 13.56
C GLU A 452 -68.46 -20.09 13.41
N ALA A 453 -68.35 -19.28 12.35
CA ALA A 453 -69.26 -18.17 12.09
C ALA A 453 -70.72 -18.65 11.97
N ALA A 454 -70.96 -19.73 11.23
CA ALA A 454 -72.28 -20.32 11.06
C ALA A 454 -72.85 -20.82 12.39
N CYS A 455 -72.09 -21.62 13.14
CA CYS A 455 -72.52 -22.15 14.45
C CYS A 455 -72.73 -21.08 15.53
N ARG A 456 -72.02 -19.96 15.43
CA ARG A 456 -72.09 -18.84 16.39
C ARG A 456 -73.31 -17.96 16.16
N SER A 457 -73.78 -17.86 14.92
CA SER A 457 -75.00 -17.15 14.57
C SER A 457 -76.28 -17.82 15.10
N ILE A 458 -76.20 -19.12 15.45
CA ILE A 458 -77.31 -19.92 15.97
C ILE A 458 -77.25 -19.96 17.51
N VAL A 459 -78.17 -19.22 18.13
CA VAL A 459 -78.33 -19.16 19.59
C VAL A 459 -79.60 -19.89 20.00
N VAL A 460 -79.44 -20.98 20.74
CA VAL A 460 -80.54 -21.83 21.24
C VAL A 460 -81.07 -21.27 22.56
N ASP A 461 -82.39 -21.30 22.73
CA ASP A 461 -83.05 -20.93 23.97
C ASP A 461 -83.07 -22.12 24.94
N TYR A 462 -82.37 -21.99 26.06
CA TYR A 462 -82.27 -23.03 27.09
C TYR A 462 -83.23 -22.79 28.27
N SER A 463 -84.10 -21.78 28.20
CA SER A 463 -85.04 -21.40 29.27
C SER A 463 -86.02 -22.51 29.68
N LEU A 464 -86.26 -23.49 28.79
CA LEU A 464 -87.22 -24.57 29.01
C LEU A 464 -86.61 -25.83 29.67
N LEU A 465 -85.31 -25.83 29.97
CA LEU A 465 -84.62 -26.97 30.60
C LEU A 465 -84.77 -27.00 32.14
N PRO A 466 -84.59 -28.17 32.79
CA PRO A 466 -84.53 -28.28 34.25
C PRO A 466 -83.41 -27.42 34.87
N PRO A 467 -83.55 -26.94 36.12
CA PRO A 467 -82.62 -26.00 36.76
C PRO A 467 -81.16 -26.49 36.79
N ASP A 468 -80.93 -27.78 37.05
CA ASP A 468 -79.59 -28.40 37.04
C ASP A 468 -78.87 -28.28 35.68
N LYS A 469 -79.62 -28.20 34.58
CA LYS A 469 -79.09 -28.03 33.21
C LYS A 469 -79.06 -26.57 32.77
N GLN A 470 -79.85 -25.70 33.40
CA GLN A 470 -79.80 -24.25 33.20
C GLN A 470 -78.52 -23.66 33.81
N GLU A 471 -78.12 -24.12 35.00
CA GLU A 471 -76.85 -23.71 35.64
C GLU A 471 -75.63 -24.07 34.76
N LEU A 472 -75.65 -25.23 34.10
CA LEU A 472 -74.60 -25.65 33.16
C LEU A 472 -74.53 -24.77 31.90
N ALA A 473 -75.69 -24.32 31.41
CA ALA A 473 -75.82 -23.41 30.26
C ALA A 473 -75.41 -21.97 30.60
N GLU A 474 -75.61 -21.54 31.85
CA GLU A 474 -75.13 -20.25 32.35
C GLU A 474 -73.62 -20.25 32.59
N GLN A 475 -73.05 -21.34 33.10
CA GLN A 475 -71.59 -21.50 33.24
C GLN A 475 -70.87 -21.48 31.88
N THR A 476 -71.51 -21.94 30.79
CA THR A 476 -70.95 -21.86 29.43
C THR A 476 -70.96 -20.44 28.84
N LYS A 477 -71.80 -19.53 29.34
CA LYS A 477 -71.73 -18.09 29.01
C LYS A 477 -70.54 -17.39 29.67
N VAL A 478 -69.96 -17.95 30.73
CA VAL A 478 -68.89 -17.33 31.54
C VAL A 478 -67.49 -17.58 30.98
N PHE A 479 -67.29 -18.60 30.14
CA PHE A 479 -66.06 -18.73 29.36
C PHE A 479 -66.17 -17.89 28.08
N ASP A 480 -65.87 -16.60 28.19
CA ASP A 480 -65.64 -15.73 27.03
C ASP A 480 -64.44 -16.26 26.24
N ALA A 481 -64.68 -17.22 25.34
CA ALA A 481 -63.70 -17.71 24.37
C ALA A 481 -63.12 -16.55 23.54
N LYS A 482 -63.86 -15.44 23.41
CA LYS A 482 -63.40 -14.16 22.85
C LYS A 482 -62.18 -13.58 23.57
N ASN A 483 -62.13 -13.64 24.90
CA ASN A 483 -61.04 -13.03 25.65
C ASN A 483 -59.78 -13.89 25.56
N VAL A 484 -59.93 -15.21 25.68
CA VAL A 484 -58.79 -16.14 25.60
C VAL A 484 -58.21 -16.20 24.18
N GLU A 485 -59.05 -16.26 23.16
CA GLU A 485 -58.58 -16.23 21.77
C GLU A 485 -57.99 -14.86 21.39
N ALA A 486 -58.60 -13.75 21.83
CA ALA A 486 -58.01 -12.43 21.66
C ALA A 486 -56.66 -12.30 22.38
N GLU A 487 -56.52 -12.83 23.59
CA GLU A 487 -55.24 -12.85 24.32
C GLU A 487 -54.17 -13.65 23.57
N TYR A 488 -54.49 -14.84 23.04
CA TYR A 488 -53.51 -15.61 22.26
C TYR A 488 -53.22 -14.99 20.89
N VAL A 489 -54.18 -14.35 20.24
CA VAL A 489 -53.97 -13.63 18.97
C VAL A 489 -53.10 -12.40 19.21
N LEU A 490 -53.32 -11.66 20.29
CA LEU A 490 -52.49 -10.52 20.68
C LEU A 490 -51.08 -10.98 21.05
N LEU A 491 -50.93 -12.07 21.82
CA LEU A 491 -49.63 -12.62 22.17
C LEU A 491 -48.86 -13.13 20.93
N VAL A 492 -49.55 -13.81 20.00
CA VAL A 492 -48.93 -14.25 18.75
C VAL A 492 -48.57 -13.05 17.87
N ALA A 493 -49.39 -12.00 17.82
CA ALA A 493 -49.08 -10.78 17.10
C ALA A 493 -47.89 -10.04 17.72
N GLU A 494 -47.78 -10.00 19.05
CA GLU A 494 -46.68 -9.38 19.77
C GLU A 494 -45.37 -10.13 19.57
N ILE A 495 -45.37 -11.47 19.64
CA ILE A 495 -44.16 -12.26 19.36
C ILE A 495 -43.81 -12.22 17.87
N ILE A 496 -44.78 -12.16 16.95
CA ILE A 496 -44.49 -11.93 15.51
C ILE A 496 -43.83 -10.57 15.31
N ARG A 497 -44.31 -9.52 15.99
CA ARG A 497 -43.73 -8.18 15.95
C ARG A 497 -42.28 -8.17 16.44
N GLU A 498 -42.01 -8.81 17.58
CA GLU A 498 -40.65 -8.99 18.09
C GLU A 498 -39.77 -9.79 17.11
N LEU A 499 -40.33 -10.83 16.46
CA LEU A 499 -39.60 -11.64 15.49
C LEU A 499 -39.29 -10.89 14.18
N GLU A 500 -40.22 -10.03 13.74
CA GLU A 500 -40.06 -9.18 12.56
C GLU A 500 -39.04 -8.07 12.83
N GLU A 501 -39.02 -7.51 14.04
CA GLU A 501 -37.96 -6.62 14.52
C GLU A 501 -36.58 -7.32 14.52
N LEU A 502 -36.53 -8.61 14.87
CA LEU A 502 -35.30 -9.38 14.95
C LEU A 502 -34.94 -10.12 13.64
N SER A 503 -35.70 -9.91 12.56
CA SER A 503 -35.53 -10.67 11.32
C SER A 503 -34.20 -10.29 10.62
N PRO A 504 -33.26 -11.24 10.43
CA PRO A 504 -32.06 -10.98 9.68
C PRO A 504 -32.41 -10.81 8.20
N ASN A 505 -31.69 -9.93 7.51
CA ASN A 505 -31.85 -9.75 6.06
C ASN A 505 -31.62 -11.11 5.38
N MET A 506 -32.68 -11.74 4.89
CA MET A 506 -32.62 -13.09 4.28
C MET A 506 -31.81 -13.10 2.98
N ARG A 507 -31.48 -11.92 2.44
CA ARG A 507 -30.55 -11.74 1.31
C ARG A 507 -29.12 -11.48 1.73
N ALA A 508 -28.83 -11.27 3.01
CA ALA A 508 -27.46 -11.08 3.51
C ALA A 508 -26.49 -12.20 3.10
N PRO A 509 -26.85 -13.51 3.10
CA PRO A 509 -25.92 -14.54 2.63
C PRO A 509 -25.66 -14.46 1.12
N GLU A 510 -26.68 -14.12 0.32
CA GLU A 510 -26.54 -13.93 -1.13
C GLU A 510 -25.71 -12.67 -1.43
N GLU A 511 -26.00 -11.54 -0.78
CA GLU A 511 -25.24 -10.30 -0.89
C GLU A 511 -23.78 -10.49 -0.45
N CYS A 512 -23.54 -11.20 0.67
CA CYS A 512 -22.20 -11.55 1.13
C CYS A 512 -21.46 -12.40 0.10
N SER A 513 -22.12 -13.40 -0.51
CA SER A 513 -21.49 -14.19 -1.58
C SER A 513 -21.14 -13.35 -2.81
N THR A 514 -22.01 -12.44 -3.24
CA THR A 514 -21.71 -11.56 -4.39
C THR A 514 -20.60 -10.57 -4.09
N GLU A 515 -20.52 -10.06 -2.87
CA GLU A 515 -19.47 -9.12 -2.48
C GLU A 515 -18.15 -9.85 -2.25
N GLU A 516 -18.17 -11.08 -1.72
CA GLU A 516 -17.00 -11.95 -1.65
C GLU A 516 -16.44 -12.29 -3.04
N GLU A 517 -17.29 -12.54 -4.03
CA GLU A 517 -16.86 -12.77 -5.42
C GLU A 517 -16.19 -11.53 -6.01
N LYS A 518 -16.81 -10.35 -5.87
CA LYS A 518 -16.17 -9.08 -6.28
C LYS A 518 -14.85 -8.85 -5.56
N LEU A 519 -14.79 -9.16 -4.27
CA LEU A 519 -13.58 -8.98 -3.47
C LEU A 519 -12.48 -9.96 -3.90
N ARG A 520 -12.83 -11.19 -4.29
CA ARG A 520 -11.89 -12.14 -4.92
C ARG A 520 -11.39 -11.63 -6.27
N GLU A 521 -12.26 -11.08 -7.11
CA GLU A 521 -11.87 -10.50 -8.40
C GLU A 521 -10.92 -9.30 -8.22
N ILE A 522 -11.24 -8.40 -7.29
CA ILE A 522 -10.39 -7.24 -6.98
C ILE A 522 -9.04 -7.71 -6.42
N ARG A 523 -9.02 -8.70 -5.52
CA ARG A 523 -7.78 -9.29 -5.01
C ARG A 523 -6.94 -9.90 -6.13
N HIS A 524 -7.57 -10.65 -7.03
CA HIS A 524 -6.88 -11.23 -8.18
C HIS A 524 -6.27 -10.15 -9.08
N GLN A 525 -7.02 -9.08 -9.39
CA GLN A 525 -6.51 -7.95 -10.15
C GLN A 525 -5.37 -7.22 -9.43
N ALA A 526 -5.45 -7.08 -8.11
CA ALA A 526 -4.39 -6.49 -7.29
C ALA A 526 -3.13 -7.35 -7.28
N ASP A 527 -3.27 -8.68 -7.18
CA ASP A 527 -2.16 -9.63 -7.24
C ASP A 527 -1.51 -9.63 -8.62
N GLU A 528 -2.30 -9.62 -9.71
CA GLU A 528 -1.80 -9.50 -11.08
C GLU A 528 -1.05 -8.17 -11.29
N ALA A 529 -1.61 -7.06 -10.82
CA ALA A 529 -0.96 -5.75 -10.88
C ALA A 529 0.33 -5.71 -10.05
N SER A 530 0.36 -6.37 -8.90
CA SER A 530 1.55 -6.49 -8.04
C SER A 530 2.65 -7.29 -8.74
N VAL A 531 2.30 -8.42 -9.37
CA VAL A 531 3.24 -9.24 -10.15
C VAL A 531 3.79 -8.46 -11.35
N GLU A 532 2.93 -7.74 -12.07
CA GLU A 532 3.38 -6.92 -13.21
C GLU A 532 4.26 -5.74 -12.74
N SER A 533 3.92 -5.10 -11.63
CA SER A 533 4.77 -4.06 -11.01
C SER A 533 6.15 -4.59 -10.62
N GLN A 534 6.22 -5.76 -9.99
CA GLN A 534 7.49 -6.42 -9.67
C GLN A 534 8.29 -6.76 -10.93
N ARG A 535 7.63 -7.23 -11.99
CA ARG A 535 8.26 -7.52 -13.27
C ARG A 535 8.84 -6.25 -13.91
N LEU A 536 8.09 -5.17 -13.92
CA LEU A 536 8.53 -3.87 -14.43
C LEU A 536 9.67 -3.28 -13.60
N SER A 537 9.62 -3.39 -12.26
CA SER A 537 10.69 -2.95 -11.36
C SER A 537 12.00 -3.69 -11.63
N ARG A 538 11.94 -5.03 -11.76
CA ARG A 538 13.11 -5.84 -12.15
C ARG A 538 13.64 -5.47 -13.53
N GLY A 539 12.74 -5.22 -14.49
CA GLY A 539 13.11 -4.73 -15.82
C GLY A 539 13.82 -3.38 -15.76
N PHE A 540 13.32 -2.46 -14.94
CA PHE A 540 13.92 -1.15 -14.72
C PHE A 540 15.30 -1.26 -14.07
N GLU A 541 15.47 -2.08 -13.04
CA GLU A 541 16.77 -2.33 -12.39
C GLU A 541 17.79 -2.92 -13.36
N ALA A 542 17.38 -3.86 -14.21
CA ALA A 542 18.26 -4.42 -15.24
C ALA A 542 18.73 -3.36 -16.24
N VAL A 543 17.81 -2.52 -16.74
CA VAL A 543 18.14 -1.42 -17.65
C VAL A 543 19.00 -0.36 -16.96
N LYS A 544 18.71 -0.03 -15.68
CA LYS A 544 19.50 0.89 -14.86
C LYS A 544 20.93 0.37 -14.72
N ALA A 545 21.12 -0.90 -14.35
CA ALA A 545 22.43 -1.51 -14.23
C ALA A 545 23.20 -1.50 -15.56
N GLU A 546 22.53 -1.81 -16.68
CA GLU A 546 23.16 -1.74 -18.00
C GLU A 546 23.56 -0.31 -18.37
N ARG A 547 22.72 0.68 -18.06
CA ARG A 547 23.02 2.10 -18.27
C ARG A 547 24.25 2.53 -17.46
N ILE A 548 24.32 2.18 -16.17
CA ILE A 548 25.47 2.48 -15.31
C ILE A 548 26.74 1.81 -15.87
N ALA A 549 26.66 0.53 -16.23
CA ALA A 549 27.81 -0.21 -16.75
C ALA A 549 28.36 0.41 -18.05
N ARG A 550 27.47 0.79 -18.99
CA ARG A 550 27.87 1.46 -20.24
C ARG A 550 28.44 2.85 -19.99
N PHE A 551 27.85 3.61 -19.09
CA PHE A 551 28.34 4.95 -18.71
C PHE A 551 29.73 4.85 -18.08
N MET A 552 29.89 4.02 -17.05
CA MET A 552 31.16 3.87 -16.33
C MET A 552 32.27 3.30 -17.23
N LYS A 553 31.93 2.45 -18.20
CA LYS A 553 32.89 1.96 -19.20
C LYS A 553 33.43 3.10 -20.07
N CYS A 554 32.57 4.02 -20.51
CA CYS A 554 32.97 5.20 -21.25
C CYS A 554 33.79 6.15 -20.36
N PHE A 555 33.26 6.48 -19.18
CA PHE A 555 33.88 7.41 -18.23
C PHE A 555 35.31 6.98 -17.86
N LYS A 556 35.53 5.72 -17.44
CA LYS A 556 36.85 5.21 -17.07
C LYS A 556 37.84 5.23 -18.23
N HIS A 557 37.37 5.04 -19.46
CA HIS A 557 38.23 5.13 -20.65
C HIS A 557 38.67 6.57 -20.90
N VAL A 558 37.74 7.53 -20.79
CA VAL A 558 38.03 8.95 -20.93
C VAL A 558 38.97 9.42 -19.81
N GLU A 559 38.65 9.11 -18.55
CA GLU A 559 39.47 9.43 -17.37
C GLU A 559 40.93 8.99 -17.52
N ALA A 560 41.16 7.74 -17.97
CA ALA A 560 42.50 7.19 -18.17
C ALA A 560 43.30 7.90 -19.28
N ASN A 561 42.63 8.45 -20.29
CA ASN A 561 43.26 9.02 -21.48
C ASN A 561 43.35 10.54 -21.47
N VAL A 562 42.50 11.24 -20.71
CA VAL A 562 42.49 12.71 -20.63
C VAL A 562 43.82 13.25 -20.11
N HIS A 563 44.39 12.65 -19.05
CA HIS A 563 45.67 13.10 -18.51
C HIS A 563 46.84 12.96 -19.52
N PRO A 564 47.06 11.79 -20.16
CA PRO A 564 48.07 11.64 -21.20
C PRO A 564 47.94 12.62 -22.37
N TYR A 565 46.72 12.86 -22.87
CA TYR A 565 46.51 13.82 -23.95
C TYR A 565 46.77 15.25 -23.50
N TYR A 566 46.32 15.63 -22.31
CA TYR A 566 46.57 16.97 -21.77
C TYR A 566 48.06 17.21 -21.52
N LYS A 567 48.76 16.23 -20.94
CA LYS A 567 50.22 16.28 -20.73
C LYS A 567 50.97 16.42 -22.06
N SER A 568 50.56 15.67 -23.08
CA SER A 568 51.19 15.73 -24.41
C SER A 568 50.97 17.07 -25.12
N LEU A 569 49.77 17.63 -25.00
CA LEU A 569 49.42 18.93 -25.59
C LEU A 569 50.08 20.12 -24.89
N THR A 570 50.42 19.98 -23.60
CA THR A 570 50.99 21.06 -22.78
C THR A 570 52.49 20.90 -22.51
N SER A 571 53.13 19.87 -23.05
CA SER A 571 54.57 19.65 -22.97
C SER A 571 55.31 20.46 -24.04
N TYR A 572 56.27 21.29 -23.61
CA TYR A 572 57.15 22.08 -24.47
C TYR A 572 58.54 22.22 -23.83
N ASP A 573 59.55 22.58 -24.63
CA ASP A 573 60.96 22.59 -24.20
C ASP A 573 61.18 23.37 -22.88
N GLY A 574 61.42 22.60 -21.80
CA GLY A 574 61.68 23.12 -20.46
C GLY A 574 60.59 22.90 -19.41
N PHE A 575 59.43 22.30 -19.75
CA PHE A 575 58.36 21.99 -18.79
C PHE A 575 57.76 20.59 -19.01
N ASP A 576 57.56 19.83 -17.92
CA ASP A 576 57.06 18.43 -17.94
C ASP A 576 55.52 18.33 -18.15
N GLY A 577 54.91 19.33 -18.80
CA GLY A 577 53.47 19.40 -19.06
C GLY A 577 52.59 19.68 -17.82
N GLY A 578 51.28 19.82 -18.06
CA GLY A 578 50.25 19.97 -17.04
C GLY A 578 49.56 18.65 -16.66
N SER A 579 48.68 18.69 -15.65
CA SER A 579 47.85 17.55 -15.22
C SER A 579 46.36 17.84 -15.38
N ALA A 580 45.54 16.82 -15.58
CA ALA A 580 44.10 16.96 -15.77
C ALA A 580 43.39 15.72 -15.21
N TYR A 581 42.22 15.92 -14.60
CA TYR A 581 41.46 14.89 -13.89
C TYR A 581 39.96 15.09 -14.16
N LEU A 582 39.22 13.98 -14.20
CA LEU A 582 37.76 13.97 -14.21
C LEU A 582 37.27 13.33 -12.92
N ASP A 583 36.37 14.01 -12.24
CA ASP A 583 35.68 13.50 -11.05
C ASP A 583 34.17 13.42 -11.30
N LEU A 584 33.52 12.47 -10.61
CA LEU A 584 32.07 12.28 -10.61
C LEU A 584 31.49 12.82 -9.31
N ASP A 585 30.42 13.62 -9.42
CA ASP A 585 29.73 14.13 -8.22
C ASP A 585 28.98 13.00 -7.48
N ASP A 586 28.45 12.03 -8.21
CA ASP A 586 27.74 10.87 -7.69
C ASP A 586 28.29 9.59 -8.33
N ALA A 587 28.86 8.70 -7.51
CA ALA A 587 29.41 7.43 -7.96
C ALA A 587 28.37 6.32 -8.14
N GLU A 588 27.19 6.44 -7.52
CA GLU A 588 26.12 5.44 -7.57
C GLU A 588 25.19 5.66 -8.76
N GLU A 589 24.78 6.91 -9.01
CA GLU A 589 24.00 7.30 -10.19
C GLU A 589 24.71 8.39 -11.00
N PRO A 590 25.79 8.02 -11.72
CA PRO A 590 26.70 8.97 -12.35
C PRO A 590 26.07 9.74 -13.53
N TYR A 591 24.87 9.36 -13.96
CA TYR A 591 24.08 10.07 -14.97
C TYR A 591 23.10 11.10 -14.39
N ASN A 592 22.87 11.11 -13.06
CA ASN A 592 22.10 12.14 -12.36
C ASN A 592 23.01 13.23 -11.82
N GLY A 593 24.25 12.88 -11.44
CA GLY A 593 25.29 13.82 -11.01
C GLY A 593 25.95 14.56 -12.17
N GLY A 594 26.67 15.64 -11.84
CA GLY A 594 27.57 16.32 -12.76
C GLY A 594 28.91 15.60 -12.89
N ILE A 595 29.65 15.99 -13.93
CA ILE A 595 31.05 15.60 -14.12
C ILE A 595 31.90 16.85 -13.97
N THR A 596 32.81 16.86 -13.00
CA THR A 596 33.73 17.97 -12.79
C THR A 596 35.05 17.69 -13.48
N PHE A 597 35.39 18.54 -14.46
CA PHE A 597 36.66 18.46 -15.16
C PHE A 597 37.63 19.52 -14.62
N THR A 598 38.78 19.06 -14.11
CA THR A 598 39.79 19.92 -13.49
C THR A 598 41.10 19.80 -14.27
N ALA A 599 41.70 20.94 -14.62
CA ALA A 599 42.97 21.00 -15.34
C ALA A 599 43.96 21.92 -14.62
N CYS A 600 45.21 21.49 -14.53
CA CYS A 600 46.32 22.17 -13.89
C CYS A 600 47.39 22.47 -14.95
N PRO A 601 47.51 23.73 -15.40
CA PRO A 601 48.56 24.14 -16.32
C PRO A 601 49.97 23.96 -15.72
N PRO A 602 51.00 23.81 -16.55
CA PRO A 602 52.39 23.68 -16.08
C PRO A 602 52.79 24.86 -15.18
N GLY A 603 53.28 24.56 -13.97
CA GLY A 603 53.81 25.55 -13.03
C GLY A 603 52.75 26.35 -12.24
N LYS A 604 51.46 26.06 -12.40
CA LYS A 604 50.36 26.67 -11.62
C LYS A 604 49.74 25.67 -10.63
N ARG A 605 48.97 26.18 -9.66
CA ARG A 605 48.18 25.37 -8.71
C ARG A 605 46.84 24.97 -9.34
N PHE A 606 46.16 23.99 -8.74
CA PHE A 606 44.85 23.52 -9.18
C PHE A 606 43.80 24.64 -9.17
N PHE A 607 43.14 24.86 -10.31
CA PHE A 607 42.01 25.78 -10.45
C PHE A 607 40.83 25.08 -11.15
N PRO A 608 39.58 25.36 -10.74
CA PRO A 608 38.41 24.96 -11.51
C PRO A 608 38.41 25.64 -12.88
N MET A 609 37.79 24.98 -13.87
CA MET A 609 37.91 25.34 -15.29
C MET A 609 37.48 26.80 -15.60
N GLU A 610 36.57 27.37 -14.82
CA GLU A 610 36.08 28.75 -14.95
C GLU A 610 37.16 29.83 -14.72
N LEU A 611 38.22 29.50 -13.97
CA LEU A 611 39.29 30.44 -13.60
C LEU A 611 40.52 30.36 -14.50
N LEU A 612 40.51 29.48 -15.51
CA LEU A 612 41.59 29.32 -16.48
C LEU A 612 41.53 30.40 -17.57
N SER A 613 42.70 30.80 -18.09
CA SER A 613 42.75 31.73 -19.24
C SER A 613 42.11 31.10 -20.49
N GLY A 614 41.69 31.92 -21.47
CA GLY A 614 41.02 31.45 -22.70
C GLY A 614 41.80 30.34 -23.40
N GLY A 615 43.09 30.56 -23.65
CA GLY A 615 43.98 29.56 -24.25
C GLY A 615 44.16 28.29 -23.39
N GLU A 616 44.24 28.40 -22.07
CA GLU A 616 44.31 27.22 -21.18
C GLU A 616 43.01 26.41 -21.19
N ARG A 617 41.85 27.08 -21.28
CA ARG A 617 40.54 26.42 -21.43
C ARG A 617 40.42 25.71 -22.78
N SER A 618 40.84 26.34 -23.87
CA SER A 618 40.83 25.73 -25.20
C SER A 618 41.69 24.47 -25.26
N MET A 619 42.89 24.51 -24.66
CA MET A 619 43.78 23.33 -24.57
C MET A 619 43.19 22.20 -23.73
N ALA A 620 42.56 22.52 -22.60
CA ALA A 620 41.89 21.54 -21.75
C ALA A 620 40.68 20.89 -22.44
N SER A 621 39.86 21.69 -23.14
CA SER A 621 38.73 21.21 -23.93
C SER A 621 39.17 20.32 -25.09
N MET A 622 40.26 20.66 -25.76
CA MET A 622 40.79 19.87 -26.88
C MET A 622 41.35 18.52 -26.39
N ALA A 623 42.00 18.48 -25.23
CA ALA A 623 42.42 17.23 -24.60
C ALA A 623 41.24 16.31 -24.24
N LEU A 624 40.16 16.88 -23.68
CA LEU A 624 38.94 16.13 -23.38
C LEU A 624 38.27 15.59 -24.65
N LEU A 625 38.24 16.39 -25.71
CA LEU A 625 37.67 16.01 -27.00
C LEU A 625 38.45 14.85 -27.66
N PHE A 626 39.78 14.85 -27.60
CA PHE A 626 40.60 13.73 -28.07
C PHE A 626 40.44 12.46 -27.22
N ALA A 627 40.28 12.59 -25.90
CA ALA A 627 40.00 11.45 -25.04
C ALA A 627 38.61 10.84 -25.29
N MET A 628 37.60 11.66 -25.63
CA MET A 628 36.30 11.14 -26.08
C MET A 628 36.41 10.47 -27.46
N HIS A 629 37.18 11.06 -28.38
CA HIS A 629 37.43 10.50 -29.70
C HIS A 629 38.12 9.12 -29.63
N SER A 630 38.98 8.88 -28.64
CA SER A 630 39.67 7.60 -28.49
C SER A 630 38.73 6.45 -28.12
N TYR A 631 37.60 6.74 -27.45
CA TYR A 631 36.63 5.71 -27.05
C TYR A 631 35.78 5.23 -28.23
N GLN A 632 35.27 6.16 -29.01
CA GLN A 632 34.46 5.87 -30.19
C GLN A 632 34.75 6.89 -31.29
N PRO A 633 35.67 6.58 -32.22
CA PRO A 633 36.11 7.54 -33.23
C PRO A 633 34.99 7.79 -34.27
N PRO A 634 34.42 9.01 -34.36
CA PRO A 634 33.55 9.39 -35.46
C PRO A 634 34.28 9.36 -36.82
N PRO A 635 33.54 9.15 -37.93
CA PRO A 635 34.11 9.03 -39.28
C PRO A 635 34.79 10.31 -39.78
N PHE A 636 34.40 11.48 -39.27
CA PHE A 636 35.07 12.76 -39.51
C PHE A 636 34.81 13.70 -38.32
N MET A 637 35.70 14.68 -38.13
CA MET A 637 35.61 15.70 -37.09
C MET A 637 35.95 17.04 -37.73
N ILE A 638 35.08 18.03 -37.57
CA ILE A 638 35.27 19.39 -38.07
C ILE A 638 35.61 20.26 -36.87
N LEU A 639 36.71 20.99 -36.98
CA LEU A 639 37.24 21.89 -35.98
C LEU A 639 37.28 23.28 -36.62
N ASP A 640 36.59 24.25 -36.03
CA ASP A 640 36.51 25.62 -36.54
C ASP A 640 37.18 26.58 -35.55
N GLU A 641 38.08 27.43 -36.05
CA GLU A 641 38.80 28.48 -35.29
C GLU A 641 39.42 28.04 -33.93
N VAL A 642 39.96 26.82 -33.83
CA VAL A 642 40.56 26.30 -32.57
C VAL A 642 41.86 27.02 -32.18
N ASP A 643 42.42 27.81 -33.08
CA ASP A 643 43.61 28.64 -32.93
C ASP A 643 43.31 30.11 -32.54
N ALA A 644 42.03 30.48 -32.42
CA ALA A 644 41.64 31.80 -31.93
C ALA A 644 41.61 31.84 -30.37
N PRO A 645 42.20 32.87 -29.73
CA PRO A 645 42.47 32.89 -28.28
C PRO A 645 41.24 33.08 -27.37
#